data_AF-A0A2N2IRK0-F1
#
_entry.id   AF-A0A2N2IRK0-F1
#
_cell.length_a   1.000
_cell.length_b   1.000
_cell.length_c   1.000
_cell.angle_alpha   90.00
_cell.angle_beta   90.00
_cell.angle_gamma   90.00
#
_symmetry.space_group_name_H-M   'P 1'
#
loop_
_entity.id
_entity.type
_entity.pdbx_description
1 polymer ?
#
loop_
_entity_poly.entity_id
_entity_poly.type
_entity_poly.pdbx_seq_one_letter_code
_entity_poly.pdbx_strand_id
1 'polypeptide(L)'
;MKTAKDILGKVEGLPHAQRVKVMIELGRQAARTPRIAAALAELEGGSCHERCLALHACYGSRDHRFVGRSLADASATVRGQALTLAVRILPDDALCDALFDAPAQDRRTLLDGLTRRGRLTAIDRFAERLAREDDRRLAEVLPRASSAVVQRHLARWRALATPLHWRSLARFHAGTATGELYASLAAADASLPTLHGIYLGVLEGLVERHPDLALSLIEFAGTYDFRPPVDVLQRLFRLRPVPTVSPLLAHPEAGAPSSAALGRLEVAQLRMILRERPGLVRHDLSWFRRLPAAARDELYLRQRCALADEACRLSPEIIGRLSAVHRHREARTHLELPSLAADRAARLRYAAFLPWEEGFAFLEPFLSHSDADLRAGALQSLVRMTAYEPAHLGRTLAVLAARRNDQDPVRQALFRALAAFPPGRFDEAHLGALEAIIRAALDAPDISWTTSGLLQQVVARLLPRFPAWAARQLAITVAERGVLGIPDMERRIDDAQMQALGPHLAPVVKTWAGREREYFLVILAQRLGRRLRVFPELVRLLERIATDSKVQMHAGEAGALLWRWQPALWHELAPRMIHDDPSCLALACVIRFANAHRQDLLTPHLEARKMPKGRFSSGKTGWVLPVHDGFGRWTRRQQQVFARVLVGLASEKDRDAPAVAGALARLARIPEADVAAVEGLANCENLFTRGLAIAALARWDDDAGLPELARCMQDDRASVAIYAVLRRIRRMSAPAALAFLRTVPLAKVTVAKEVLRLAGSLRTDAALAFVLGHEASATHKDVRIAILRSLWHFLDRPAVWDLLLRVVVQDPPEVAFEVAGIPLDELDAAGLERFNGLIMALLDRGGPDERVRVLTGLRDRPLFEVTPVLARRLAALCDTGVAPERRLAASVLLRFTAPGSGAAGILQDAVAGLSADPEKLTSLVEAASWAAPLRPRHLGALLRPILEGLGAEPSRVHVAARLAAWTQPPQDLAGLFDAWAVAGHFGAHVVVALHETAGDWVRIRPPDQVHAVETALSASPHVPLRQVALSLLCAQTARAGNYDVSRRARLLAFRDDPAVEVAAPAAFVILPPLPVPPSSAPHGSS
;
A
#
# COMPACT_ATOMS: atom_id res chain seq x y z
N MET A 1 10.22 -28.98 -46.34
CA MET A 1 10.18 -27.52 -46.13
C MET A 1 11.56 -27.00 -46.50
N LYS A 2 11.67 -26.29 -47.61
CA LYS A 2 12.94 -25.87 -48.22
C LYS A 2 13.17 -24.35 -48.12
N THR A 3 12.15 -23.56 -47.81
CA THR A 3 12.20 -22.08 -47.76
C THR A 3 11.42 -21.51 -46.58
N ALA A 4 11.64 -20.25 -46.20
CA ALA A 4 10.83 -19.54 -45.20
C ALA A 4 9.33 -19.52 -45.57
N LYS A 5 9.03 -19.41 -46.87
CA LYS A 5 7.66 -19.43 -47.40
C LYS A 5 6.94 -20.74 -47.08
N ASP A 6 7.63 -21.87 -47.15
CA ASP A 6 7.07 -23.17 -46.76
C ASP A 6 6.74 -23.24 -45.27
N ILE A 7 7.58 -22.63 -44.42
CA ILE A 7 7.35 -22.52 -42.97
C ILE A 7 6.11 -21.70 -42.69
N LEU A 8 6.04 -20.49 -43.25
CA LEU A 8 4.90 -19.60 -43.09
C LEU A 8 3.60 -20.26 -43.57
N GLY A 9 3.62 -20.90 -44.75
CA GLY A 9 2.46 -21.64 -45.27
C GLY A 9 1.99 -22.75 -44.34
N LYS A 10 2.91 -23.50 -43.71
CA LYS A 10 2.56 -24.57 -42.75
C LYS A 10 1.96 -24.04 -41.46
N VAL A 11 2.44 -22.89 -40.96
CA VAL A 11 2.01 -22.37 -39.66
C VAL A 11 0.81 -21.43 -39.75
N GLU A 12 0.49 -20.87 -40.92
CA GLU A 12 -0.54 -19.84 -41.10
C GLU A 12 -1.92 -20.26 -40.54
N GLY A 13 -2.35 -21.49 -40.79
CA GLY A 13 -3.66 -22.00 -40.33
C GLY A 13 -3.70 -22.52 -38.90
N LEU A 14 -2.56 -22.56 -38.19
CA LEU A 14 -2.48 -23.19 -36.87
C LEU A 14 -2.69 -22.17 -35.74
N PRO A 15 -3.33 -22.55 -34.61
CA PRO A 15 -3.34 -21.76 -33.38
C PRO A 15 -1.93 -21.50 -32.84
N HIS A 16 -1.74 -20.40 -32.09
CA HIS A 16 -0.42 -19.98 -31.60
C HIS A 16 0.36 -21.09 -30.88
N ALA A 17 -0.29 -21.84 -29.99
CA ALA A 17 0.36 -22.92 -29.24
C ALA A 17 0.89 -24.04 -30.16
N GLN A 18 0.18 -24.35 -31.25
CA GLN A 18 0.61 -25.33 -32.24
C GLN A 18 1.73 -24.77 -33.12
N ARG A 19 1.66 -23.50 -33.53
CA ARG A 19 2.76 -22.84 -34.26
C ARG A 19 4.06 -22.87 -33.46
N VAL A 20 4.01 -22.53 -32.17
CA VAL A 20 5.17 -22.59 -31.28
C VAL A 20 5.73 -24.01 -31.20
N LYS A 21 4.89 -25.04 -31.04
CA LYS A 21 5.34 -26.45 -31.07
C LYS A 21 6.05 -26.82 -32.38
N VAL A 22 5.50 -26.41 -33.52
CA VAL A 22 6.12 -26.64 -34.84
C VAL A 22 7.46 -25.92 -34.95
N MET A 23 7.55 -24.66 -34.54
CA MET A 23 8.81 -23.91 -34.59
C MET A 23 9.89 -24.52 -33.69
N ILE A 24 9.53 -24.95 -32.47
CA ILE A 24 10.45 -25.66 -31.57
C ILE A 24 11.00 -26.91 -32.25
N GLU A 25 10.14 -27.69 -32.89
CA GLU A 25 10.55 -28.92 -33.58
C GLU A 25 11.45 -28.64 -34.79
N LEU A 26 11.11 -27.64 -35.61
CA LEU A 26 11.98 -27.19 -36.71
C LEU A 26 13.35 -26.72 -36.19
N GLY A 27 13.38 -26.05 -35.05
CA GLY A 27 14.63 -25.67 -34.38
C GLY A 27 15.49 -26.87 -34.00
N ARG A 28 14.91 -27.97 -33.48
CA ARG A 28 15.66 -29.21 -33.18
C ARG A 28 16.23 -29.84 -34.44
N GLN A 29 15.48 -29.79 -35.55
CA GLN A 29 15.88 -30.39 -36.82
C GLN A 29 16.94 -29.57 -37.57
N ALA A 30 17.03 -28.26 -37.32
CA ALA A 30 17.97 -27.35 -37.98
C ALA A 30 19.43 -27.78 -37.82
N ALA A 31 19.80 -28.39 -36.68
CA ALA A 31 21.16 -28.90 -36.45
C ALA A 31 21.57 -30.05 -37.39
N ARG A 32 20.59 -30.80 -37.92
CA ARG A 32 20.82 -31.97 -38.80
C ARG A 32 20.46 -31.69 -40.26
N THR A 33 19.78 -30.58 -40.53
CA THR A 33 19.22 -30.28 -41.86
C THR A 33 19.55 -28.84 -42.27
N PRO A 34 20.63 -28.62 -43.06
CA PRO A 34 21.08 -27.29 -43.47
C PRO A 34 20.01 -26.45 -44.18
N ARG A 35 19.12 -27.09 -44.95
CA ARG A 35 18.00 -26.40 -45.62
C ARG A 35 16.98 -25.82 -44.65
N ILE A 36 16.74 -26.47 -43.50
CA ILE A 36 15.86 -25.94 -42.45
C ILE A 36 16.54 -24.78 -41.73
N ALA A 37 17.84 -24.88 -41.46
CA ALA A 37 18.61 -23.78 -40.88
C ALA A 37 18.59 -22.53 -41.79
N ALA A 38 18.77 -22.70 -43.10
CA ALA A 38 18.67 -21.60 -44.07
C ALA A 38 17.27 -20.96 -44.09
N ALA A 39 16.21 -21.79 -44.09
CA ALA A 39 14.84 -21.29 -44.04
C ALA A 39 14.50 -20.54 -42.73
N LEU A 40 15.10 -20.94 -41.59
CA LEU A 40 14.97 -20.19 -40.33
C LEU A 40 15.76 -18.88 -40.37
N ALA A 41 16.96 -18.87 -40.96
CA ALA A 41 17.78 -17.67 -41.13
C ALA A 41 17.08 -16.62 -42.02
N GLU A 42 16.37 -17.04 -43.07
CA GLU A 42 15.52 -16.15 -43.87
C GLU A 42 14.45 -15.44 -43.02
N LEU A 43 13.87 -16.11 -42.02
CA LEU A 43 12.89 -15.50 -41.11
C LEU A 43 13.52 -14.47 -40.16
N GLU A 44 14.83 -14.57 -39.88
CA GLU A 44 15.54 -13.61 -39.02
C GLU A 44 15.61 -12.21 -39.62
N GLY A 45 15.62 -12.10 -40.95
CA GLY A 45 15.59 -10.83 -41.70
C GLY A 45 14.19 -10.35 -42.06
N GLY A 46 13.16 -11.09 -41.66
CA GLY A 46 11.77 -10.90 -42.06
C GLY A 46 11.02 -9.82 -41.27
N SER A 47 9.69 -9.89 -41.32
CA SER A 47 8.78 -9.06 -40.51
C SER A 47 8.91 -9.29 -38.99
N CYS A 48 8.30 -8.45 -38.16
CA CYS A 48 8.29 -8.64 -36.70
C CYS A 48 7.76 -10.03 -36.31
N HIS A 49 6.69 -10.48 -36.98
CA HIS A 49 6.13 -11.82 -36.80
C HIS A 49 7.11 -12.93 -37.18
N GLU A 50 7.79 -12.81 -38.32
CA GLU A 50 8.76 -13.79 -38.81
C GLU A 50 9.95 -13.92 -37.84
N ARG A 51 10.48 -12.79 -37.36
CA ARG A 51 11.56 -12.77 -36.36
C ARG A 51 11.12 -13.39 -35.03
N CYS A 52 9.88 -13.17 -34.61
CA CYS A 52 9.29 -13.84 -33.43
C CYS A 52 9.16 -15.36 -33.64
N LEU A 53 8.80 -15.83 -34.84
CA LEU A 53 8.76 -17.28 -35.15
C LEU A 53 10.16 -17.89 -35.11
N ALA A 54 11.16 -17.22 -35.67
CA ALA A 54 12.56 -17.64 -35.56
C ALA A 54 13.01 -17.76 -34.09
N LEU A 55 12.64 -16.79 -33.24
CA LEU A 55 12.91 -16.86 -31.80
C LEU A 55 12.23 -18.06 -31.13
N HIS A 56 11.01 -18.42 -31.52
CA HIS A 56 10.38 -19.65 -31.01
C HIS A 56 11.15 -20.92 -31.41
N ALA A 57 11.82 -20.94 -32.55
CA ALA A 57 12.68 -22.06 -32.95
C ALA A 57 13.92 -22.20 -32.06
N CYS A 58 14.42 -21.11 -31.48
CA CYS A 58 15.57 -21.13 -30.56
C CYS A 58 15.34 -21.93 -29.28
N TYR A 59 14.09 -22.17 -28.87
CA TYR A 59 13.79 -23.12 -27.80
C TYR A 59 14.24 -24.56 -28.13
N GLY A 60 14.22 -24.92 -29.43
CA GLY A 60 14.69 -26.21 -29.94
C GLY A 60 16.16 -26.19 -30.37
N SER A 61 16.56 -25.21 -31.20
CA SER A 61 17.92 -25.14 -31.77
C SER A 61 18.99 -24.70 -30.77
N ARG A 62 18.59 -23.99 -29.70
CA ARG A 62 19.49 -23.33 -28.74
C ARG A 62 20.48 -22.35 -29.38
N ASP A 63 20.10 -21.74 -30.52
CA ASP A 63 20.92 -20.72 -31.18
C ASP A 63 20.97 -19.44 -30.32
N HIS A 64 22.05 -19.32 -29.54
CA HIS A 64 22.30 -18.18 -28.67
C HIS A 64 22.77 -16.94 -29.45
N ARG A 65 23.35 -17.09 -30.66
CA ARG A 65 23.85 -15.97 -31.46
C ARG A 65 22.70 -15.15 -32.00
N PHE A 66 21.67 -15.81 -32.54
CA PHE A 66 20.47 -15.11 -32.99
C PHE A 66 19.76 -14.41 -31.82
N VAL A 67 19.55 -15.11 -30.69
CA VAL A 67 18.91 -14.48 -29.52
C VAL A 67 19.71 -13.28 -29.01
N GLY A 68 21.04 -13.35 -29.02
CA GLY A 68 21.90 -12.20 -28.69
C GLY A 68 21.68 -11.01 -29.60
N ARG A 69 21.67 -11.20 -30.93
CA ARG A 69 21.37 -10.14 -31.90
C ARG A 69 19.96 -9.55 -31.70
N SER A 70 18.96 -10.39 -31.41
CA SER A 70 17.57 -9.97 -31.21
C SER A 70 17.34 -9.11 -29.95
N LEU A 71 18.30 -9.06 -29.02
CA LEU A 71 18.22 -8.12 -27.88
C LEU A 71 18.39 -6.66 -28.31
N ALA A 72 19.02 -6.41 -29.46
CA ALA A 72 19.17 -5.09 -30.06
C ALA A 72 18.15 -4.81 -31.19
N ASP A 73 17.14 -5.66 -31.38
CA ASP A 73 16.11 -5.46 -32.42
C ASP A 73 15.34 -4.15 -32.18
N ALA A 74 14.96 -3.43 -33.24
CA ALA A 74 14.18 -2.21 -33.12
C ALA A 74 12.77 -2.46 -32.53
N SER A 75 12.19 -3.64 -32.79
CA SER A 75 10.89 -4.05 -32.27
C SER A 75 10.94 -4.40 -30.77
N ALA A 76 10.15 -3.70 -29.97
CA ALA A 76 9.99 -4.03 -28.55
C ALA A 76 9.37 -5.43 -28.34
N THR A 77 8.50 -5.87 -29.24
CA THR A 77 7.91 -7.22 -29.20
C THR A 77 8.97 -8.31 -29.39
N VAL A 78 9.86 -8.16 -30.37
CA VAL A 78 10.97 -9.10 -30.61
C VAL A 78 11.94 -9.10 -29.42
N ARG A 79 12.36 -7.90 -28.94
CA ARG A 79 13.22 -7.79 -27.74
C ARG A 79 12.60 -8.46 -26.52
N GLY A 80 11.31 -8.25 -26.27
CA GLY A 80 10.60 -8.87 -25.14
C GLY A 80 10.64 -10.40 -25.15
N GLN A 81 10.53 -11.01 -26.33
CA GLN A 81 10.68 -12.46 -26.50
C GLN A 81 12.15 -12.90 -26.33
N ALA A 82 13.09 -12.15 -26.93
CA ALA A 82 14.51 -12.41 -26.83
C ALA A 82 15.00 -12.36 -25.37
N LEU A 83 14.55 -11.39 -24.56
CA LEU A 83 14.86 -11.29 -23.12
C LEU A 83 14.49 -12.56 -22.35
N THR A 84 13.32 -13.15 -22.66
CA THR A 84 12.86 -14.37 -22.01
C THR A 84 13.75 -15.58 -22.34
N LEU A 85 14.20 -15.66 -23.59
CA LEU A 85 15.10 -16.69 -24.10
C LEU A 85 16.55 -16.49 -23.64
N ALA A 86 17.02 -15.25 -23.59
CA ALA A 86 18.38 -14.87 -23.26
C ALA A 86 18.82 -15.49 -21.94
N VAL A 87 18.02 -15.31 -20.91
CA VAL A 87 18.25 -15.84 -19.57
C VAL A 87 18.28 -17.39 -19.56
N ARG A 88 17.68 -18.08 -20.55
CA ARG A 88 17.66 -19.55 -20.66
C ARG A 88 18.81 -20.14 -21.47
N ILE A 89 19.27 -19.46 -22.53
CA ILE A 89 20.13 -20.09 -23.54
C ILE A 89 21.46 -19.37 -23.79
N LEU A 90 21.58 -18.06 -23.51
CA LEU A 90 22.85 -17.38 -23.74
C LEU A 90 23.91 -17.90 -22.75
N PRO A 91 25.16 -18.10 -23.20
CA PRO A 91 26.29 -18.34 -22.31
C PRO A 91 26.57 -17.09 -21.45
N ASP A 92 27.28 -17.29 -20.35
CA ASP A 92 27.50 -16.21 -19.36
C ASP A 92 28.28 -15.02 -19.95
N ASP A 93 29.21 -15.25 -20.88
CA ASP A 93 29.95 -14.16 -21.55
C ASP A 93 29.03 -13.30 -22.43
N ALA A 94 28.21 -13.94 -23.26
CA ALA A 94 27.23 -13.22 -24.08
C ALA A 94 26.16 -12.50 -23.25
N LEU A 95 25.82 -13.03 -22.05
CA LEU A 95 24.93 -12.34 -21.12
C LEU A 95 25.59 -11.10 -20.51
N CYS A 96 26.88 -11.15 -20.22
CA CYS A 96 27.65 -10.01 -19.72
C CYS A 96 27.62 -8.86 -20.73
N ASP A 97 27.89 -9.15 -22.01
CA ASP A 97 27.82 -8.16 -23.10
C ASP A 97 26.39 -7.62 -23.27
N ALA A 98 25.40 -8.52 -23.30
CA ALA A 98 23.99 -8.11 -23.39
C ALA A 98 23.54 -7.21 -22.23
N LEU A 99 24.01 -7.46 -21.00
CA LEU A 99 23.73 -6.60 -19.84
C LEU A 99 24.39 -5.23 -19.96
N PHE A 100 25.58 -5.17 -20.57
CA PHE A 100 26.31 -3.93 -20.78
C PHE A 100 25.61 -3.02 -21.79
N ASP A 101 25.12 -3.59 -22.89
CA ASP A 101 24.50 -2.84 -23.99
C ASP A 101 23.00 -2.55 -23.77
N ALA A 102 22.31 -3.34 -22.93
CA ALA A 102 20.87 -3.24 -22.75
C ALA A 102 20.43 -1.90 -22.13
N PRO A 103 19.31 -1.30 -22.63
CA PRO A 103 18.62 -0.21 -21.95
C PRO A 103 18.29 -0.56 -20.50
N ALA A 104 18.16 0.45 -19.63
CA ALA A 104 17.97 0.23 -18.18
C ALA A 104 16.78 -0.69 -17.84
N GLN A 105 15.66 -0.57 -18.55
CA GLN A 105 14.49 -1.42 -18.32
C GLN A 105 14.70 -2.88 -18.75
N ASP A 106 15.40 -3.10 -19.86
CA ASP A 106 15.70 -4.42 -20.39
C ASP A 106 16.78 -5.10 -19.54
N ARG A 107 17.81 -4.35 -19.12
CA ARG A 107 18.84 -4.81 -18.16
C ARG A 107 18.22 -5.25 -16.83
N ARG A 108 17.28 -4.47 -16.27
CA ARG A 108 16.55 -4.86 -15.06
C ARG A 108 15.77 -6.16 -15.27
N THR A 109 15.13 -6.31 -16.43
CA THR A 109 14.39 -7.54 -16.79
C THR A 109 15.32 -8.75 -16.89
N LEU A 110 16.51 -8.60 -17.49
CA LEU A 110 17.54 -9.64 -17.54
C LEU A 110 18.01 -10.01 -16.13
N LEU A 111 18.40 -9.03 -15.30
CA LEU A 111 18.86 -9.25 -13.93
C LEU A 111 17.78 -9.97 -13.09
N ASP A 112 16.52 -9.54 -13.16
CA ASP A 112 15.40 -10.20 -12.46
C ASP A 112 15.17 -11.64 -12.96
N GLY A 113 15.39 -11.89 -14.25
CA GLY A 113 15.35 -13.22 -14.83
C GLY A 113 16.50 -14.11 -14.36
N LEU A 114 17.72 -13.60 -14.34
CA LEU A 114 18.94 -14.31 -13.94
C LEU A 114 18.90 -14.68 -12.45
N THR A 115 18.51 -13.72 -11.59
CA THR A 115 18.32 -13.97 -10.15
C THR A 115 17.27 -15.05 -9.90
N ARG A 116 16.11 -15.00 -10.57
CA ARG A 116 15.06 -16.03 -10.41
C ARG A 116 15.49 -17.42 -10.86
N ARG A 117 16.46 -17.51 -11.78
CA ARG A 117 17.02 -18.79 -12.25
C ARG A 117 18.30 -19.21 -11.54
N GLY A 118 18.81 -18.42 -10.59
CA GLY A 118 20.05 -18.73 -9.88
C GLY A 118 21.32 -18.65 -10.73
N ARG A 119 21.31 -17.95 -11.88
CA ARG A 119 22.48 -17.80 -12.76
C ARG A 119 23.41 -16.68 -12.30
N LEU A 120 24.04 -16.86 -11.13
CA LEU A 120 24.88 -15.82 -10.50
C LEU A 120 26.17 -15.56 -11.27
N THR A 121 26.77 -16.55 -11.94
CA THR A 121 28.04 -16.40 -12.68
C THR A 121 28.01 -15.29 -13.74
N ALA A 122 26.89 -15.14 -14.47
CA ALA A 122 26.73 -14.04 -15.42
C ALA A 122 26.67 -12.66 -14.75
N ILE A 123 26.02 -12.58 -13.58
CA ILE A 123 25.93 -11.34 -12.78
C ILE A 123 27.30 -10.99 -12.20
N ASP A 124 28.02 -12.00 -11.70
CA ASP A 124 29.37 -11.87 -11.15
C ASP A 124 30.34 -11.33 -12.20
N ARG A 125 30.38 -11.94 -13.39
CA ARG A 125 31.22 -11.46 -14.51
C ARG A 125 30.89 -10.02 -14.91
N PHE A 126 29.60 -9.68 -14.94
CA PHE A 126 29.18 -8.32 -15.25
C PHE A 126 29.63 -7.34 -14.17
N ALA A 127 29.46 -7.67 -12.89
CA ALA A 127 29.95 -6.86 -11.78
C ALA A 127 31.48 -6.70 -11.80
N GLU A 128 32.23 -7.77 -12.09
CA GLU A 128 33.70 -7.72 -12.21
C GLU A 128 34.14 -6.85 -13.39
N ARG A 129 33.44 -6.89 -14.52
CA ARG A 129 33.68 -5.99 -15.65
C ARG A 129 33.45 -4.53 -15.28
N LEU A 130 32.30 -4.23 -14.69
CA LEU A 130 31.96 -2.86 -14.24
C LEU A 130 32.97 -2.35 -13.21
N ALA A 131 33.46 -3.22 -12.32
CA ALA A 131 34.56 -2.89 -11.43
C ALA A 131 35.84 -2.59 -12.25
N ARG A 132 36.29 -3.44 -13.17
CA ARG A 132 37.50 -3.13 -13.96
C ARG A 132 37.43 -1.81 -14.73
N GLU A 133 36.25 -1.44 -15.21
CA GLU A 133 36.01 -0.24 -16.03
C GLU A 133 35.67 1.02 -15.20
N ASP A 134 35.60 0.93 -13.87
CA ASP A 134 35.15 2.02 -12.99
C ASP A 134 33.75 2.55 -13.30
N ASP A 135 32.87 1.64 -13.71
CA ASP A 135 31.50 1.98 -14.09
C ASP A 135 30.57 2.04 -12.87
N ARG A 136 29.89 3.18 -12.73
CA ARG A 136 28.93 3.47 -11.64
C ARG A 136 27.75 2.52 -11.58
N ARG A 137 27.40 1.86 -12.69
CA ARG A 137 26.37 0.80 -12.72
C ARG A 137 26.70 -0.35 -11.78
N LEU A 138 27.97 -0.49 -11.34
CA LEU A 138 28.36 -1.42 -10.28
C LEU A 138 27.48 -1.25 -9.03
N ALA A 139 27.08 -0.02 -8.69
CA ALA A 139 26.23 0.25 -7.53
C ALA A 139 24.85 -0.44 -7.62
N GLU A 140 24.26 -0.49 -8.82
CA GLU A 140 22.98 -1.16 -9.12
C GLU A 140 23.11 -2.68 -9.14
N VAL A 141 24.23 -3.19 -9.66
CA VAL A 141 24.41 -4.60 -10.02
C VAL A 141 24.99 -5.43 -8.88
N LEU A 142 25.99 -4.92 -8.17
CA LEU A 142 26.75 -5.68 -7.16
C LEU A 142 25.85 -6.32 -6.09
N PRO A 143 24.78 -5.68 -5.59
CA PRO A 143 23.88 -6.32 -4.63
C PRO A 143 23.26 -7.65 -5.09
N ARG A 144 23.20 -7.91 -6.40
CA ARG A 144 22.63 -9.15 -6.97
C ARG A 144 23.69 -10.20 -7.27
N ALA A 145 24.97 -9.87 -7.17
CA ALA A 145 26.09 -10.77 -7.37
C ALA A 145 26.22 -11.75 -6.19
N SER A 146 27.08 -12.75 -6.33
CA SER A 146 27.43 -13.69 -5.26
C SER A 146 28.13 -12.97 -4.11
N SER A 147 28.03 -13.54 -2.90
CA SER A 147 28.64 -12.95 -1.70
C SER A 147 30.16 -12.80 -1.83
N ALA A 148 30.84 -13.68 -2.57
CA ALA A 148 32.28 -13.57 -2.80
C ALA A 148 32.66 -12.33 -3.62
N VAL A 149 31.91 -12.03 -4.69
CA VAL A 149 32.15 -10.84 -5.53
C VAL A 149 31.75 -9.56 -4.80
N VAL A 150 30.65 -9.59 -4.03
CA VAL A 150 30.24 -8.48 -3.18
C VAL A 150 31.33 -8.12 -2.19
N GLN A 151 31.87 -9.09 -1.44
CA GLN A 151 32.92 -8.85 -0.45
C GLN A 151 34.20 -8.29 -1.10
N ARG A 152 34.61 -8.82 -2.26
CA ARG A 152 35.79 -8.37 -2.99
C ARG A 152 35.70 -6.91 -3.43
N HIS A 153 34.51 -6.44 -3.81
CA HIS A 153 34.30 -5.10 -4.35
C HIS A 153 33.51 -4.18 -3.42
N LEU A 154 33.31 -4.56 -2.15
CA LEU A 154 32.47 -3.82 -1.20
C LEU A 154 32.99 -2.42 -0.94
N ALA A 155 34.30 -2.27 -0.68
CA ALA A 155 34.93 -0.98 -0.42
C ALA A 155 34.74 -0.01 -1.60
N ARG A 156 34.89 -0.51 -2.83
CA ARG A 156 34.64 0.27 -4.05
C ARG A 156 33.17 0.61 -4.22
N TRP A 157 32.29 -0.36 -4.03
CA TRP A 157 30.85 -0.15 -4.12
C TRP A 157 30.38 0.90 -3.11
N ARG A 158 30.95 0.92 -1.90
CA ARG A 158 30.65 1.92 -0.88
C ARG A 158 30.95 3.34 -1.34
N ALA A 159 32.02 3.55 -2.13
CA ALA A 159 32.32 4.85 -2.73
C ALA A 159 31.32 5.27 -3.83
N LEU A 160 30.58 4.31 -4.40
CA LEU A 160 29.60 4.54 -5.47
C LEU A 160 28.14 4.51 -4.98
N ALA A 161 27.89 3.93 -3.81
CA ALA A 161 26.56 3.59 -3.34
C ALA A 161 25.84 4.76 -2.67
N THR A 162 24.68 5.11 -3.22
CA THR A 162 23.68 5.96 -2.56
C THR A 162 22.85 5.17 -1.53
N PRO A 163 22.18 5.86 -0.58
CA PRO A 163 21.19 5.25 0.34
C PRO A 163 20.20 4.28 -0.32
N LEU A 164 19.79 4.53 -1.56
CA LEU A 164 18.85 3.67 -2.30
C LEU A 164 19.43 2.28 -2.61
N HIS A 165 20.74 2.16 -2.85
CA HIS A 165 21.38 0.89 -3.18
C HIS A 165 21.47 -0.06 -1.97
N TRP A 166 21.53 0.49 -0.76
CA TRP A 166 21.59 -0.28 0.49
C TRP A 166 20.36 -1.17 0.71
N ARG A 167 19.19 -0.76 0.19
CA ARG A 167 18.00 -1.62 0.17
C ARG A 167 18.20 -2.90 -0.61
N SER A 168 18.81 -2.80 -1.79
CA SER A 168 19.11 -3.98 -2.60
C SER A 168 20.17 -4.84 -1.91
N LEU A 169 21.20 -4.22 -1.34
CA LEU A 169 22.25 -4.96 -0.62
C LEU A 169 21.65 -5.73 0.56
N ALA A 170 20.85 -5.09 1.42
CA ALA A 170 20.22 -5.75 2.57
C ALA A 170 19.22 -6.86 2.16
N ARG A 171 18.53 -6.70 1.01
CA ARG A 171 17.60 -7.72 0.50
C ARG A 171 18.29 -9.02 0.09
N PHE A 172 19.52 -8.95 -0.43
CA PHE A 172 20.25 -10.10 -0.98
C PHE A 172 21.42 -10.55 -0.09
N HIS A 173 22.04 -9.64 0.65
CA HIS A 173 23.21 -9.82 1.52
C HIS A 173 23.01 -9.13 2.88
N ALA A 174 21.98 -9.56 3.60
CA ALA A 174 21.55 -8.94 4.87
C ALA A 174 22.68 -8.75 5.89
N GLY A 175 23.50 -9.78 6.12
CA GLY A 175 24.60 -9.74 7.10
C GLY A 175 25.69 -8.73 6.74
N THR A 176 26.07 -8.65 5.47
CA THR A 176 27.05 -7.65 4.98
C THR A 176 26.51 -6.23 5.16
N ALA A 177 25.26 -5.98 4.75
CA ALA A 177 24.65 -4.66 4.84
C ALA A 177 24.55 -4.17 6.30
N THR A 178 24.15 -5.03 7.23
CA THR A 178 24.08 -4.67 8.66
C THR A 178 25.45 -4.54 9.30
N GLY A 179 26.40 -5.42 8.94
CA GLY A 179 27.77 -5.35 9.46
C GLY A 179 28.45 -4.03 9.11
N GLU A 180 28.32 -3.59 7.85
CA GLU A 180 28.83 -2.29 7.41
C GLU A 180 28.14 -1.12 8.12
N LEU A 181 26.81 -1.15 8.26
CA LEU A 181 26.10 -0.08 8.96
C LEU A 181 26.49 -0.01 10.45
N TYR A 182 26.65 -1.14 11.12
CA TYR A 182 27.14 -1.18 12.51
C TYR A 182 28.57 -0.62 12.63
N ALA A 183 29.47 -1.00 11.72
CA ALA A 183 30.83 -0.48 11.69
C ALA A 183 30.85 1.04 11.45
N SER A 184 30.05 1.54 10.51
CA SER A 184 29.97 2.96 10.21
C SER A 184 29.38 3.80 11.34
N LEU A 185 28.34 3.29 12.02
CA LEU A 185 27.78 3.93 13.21
C LEU A 185 28.77 3.97 14.37
N ALA A 186 29.55 2.90 14.58
CA ALA A 186 30.54 2.82 15.65
C ALA A 186 31.76 3.72 15.40
N ALA A 187 32.23 3.79 14.16
CA ALA A 187 33.40 4.59 13.78
C ALA A 187 33.10 6.09 13.61
N ALA A 188 31.81 6.47 13.52
CA ALA A 188 31.38 7.82 13.13
C ALA A 188 32.06 8.30 11.83
N ASP A 189 32.22 7.37 10.89
CA ASP A 189 33.03 7.54 9.66
C ASP A 189 32.29 8.32 8.54
N ALA A 190 31.03 8.66 8.77
CA ALA A 190 30.18 9.40 7.85
C ALA A 190 29.23 10.32 8.62
N SER A 191 28.66 11.29 7.90
CA SER A 191 27.69 12.19 8.49
C SER A 191 26.40 11.48 8.92
N LEU A 192 25.76 11.99 9.98
CA LEU A 192 24.50 11.43 10.50
C LEU A 192 23.40 11.30 9.41
N PRO A 193 23.21 12.26 8.48
CA PRO A 193 22.32 12.09 7.34
C PRO A 193 22.62 10.88 6.47
N THR A 194 23.89 10.68 6.12
CA THR A 194 24.33 9.56 5.29
C THR A 194 24.01 8.25 6.00
N LEU A 195 24.37 8.14 7.27
CA LEU A 195 24.10 6.96 8.10
C LEU A 195 22.60 6.67 8.26
N HIS A 196 21.77 7.70 8.42
CA HIS A 196 20.31 7.53 8.50
C HIS A 196 19.71 7.05 7.16
N GLY A 197 20.19 7.58 6.03
CA GLY A 197 19.78 7.11 4.70
C GLY A 197 20.14 5.63 4.49
N ILE A 198 21.35 5.24 4.87
CA ILE A 198 21.79 3.83 4.84
C ILE A 198 20.88 2.99 5.74
N TYR A 199 20.63 3.42 6.98
CA TYR A 199 19.73 2.75 7.91
C TYR A 199 18.35 2.47 7.31
N LEU A 200 17.70 3.47 6.69
CA LEU A 200 16.41 3.28 6.06
C LEU A 200 16.46 2.28 4.90
N GLY A 201 17.46 2.41 4.03
CA GLY A 201 17.68 1.48 2.92
C GLY A 201 17.84 0.05 3.42
N VAL A 202 18.76 -0.17 4.38
CA VAL A 202 19.01 -1.47 4.99
C VAL A 202 17.73 -2.01 5.62
N LEU A 203 17.05 -1.21 6.45
CA LEU A 203 15.83 -1.61 7.14
C LEU A 203 14.73 -2.05 6.16
N GLU A 204 14.47 -1.30 5.09
CA GLU A 204 13.52 -1.67 4.04
C GLU A 204 13.87 -2.99 3.35
N GLY A 205 15.17 -3.29 3.17
CA GLY A 205 15.64 -4.54 2.59
C GLY A 205 15.48 -5.74 3.52
N LEU A 206 15.55 -5.52 4.84
CA LEU A 206 15.49 -6.58 5.86
C LEU A 206 14.06 -7.01 6.20
N VAL A 207 13.10 -6.08 6.30
CA VAL A 207 11.79 -6.31 6.95
C VAL A 207 11.07 -7.59 6.50
N GLU A 208 11.03 -7.88 5.21
CA GLU A 208 10.28 -9.04 4.69
C GLU A 208 11.00 -10.38 4.89
N ARG A 209 12.34 -10.39 4.87
CA ARG A 209 13.14 -11.62 4.81
C ARG A 209 13.90 -11.92 6.10
N HIS A 210 14.29 -10.87 6.83
CA HIS A 210 15.11 -10.90 8.04
C HIS A 210 14.54 -9.96 9.12
N PRO A 211 13.29 -10.16 9.58
CA PRO A 211 12.62 -9.24 10.52
C PRO A 211 13.30 -9.15 11.88
N ASP A 212 13.96 -10.22 12.35
CA ASP A 212 14.66 -10.23 13.64
C ASP A 212 15.91 -9.34 13.58
N LEU A 213 16.66 -9.41 12.48
CA LEU A 213 17.81 -8.53 12.23
C LEU A 213 17.38 -7.05 12.06
N ALA A 214 16.21 -6.82 11.45
CA ALA A 214 15.63 -5.48 11.37
C ALA A 214 15.31 -4.90 12.76
N LEU A 215 14.79 -5.72 13.69
CA LEU A 215 14.51 -5.30 15.06
C LEU A 215 15.78 -4.99 15.85
N SER A 216 16.81 -5.84 15.75
CA SER A 216 18.13 -5.57 16.36
C SER A 216 18.76 -4.29 15.79
N LEU A 217 18.57 -4.02 14.50
CA LEU A 217 19.03 -2.77 13.88
C LEU A 217 18.26 -1.56 14.42
N ILE A 218 16.94 -1.65 14.61
CA ILE A 218 16.12 -0.57 15.20
C ILE A 218 16.59 -0.25 16.63
N GLU A 219 16.83 -1.29 17.43
CA GLU A 219 17.30 -1.13 18.80
C GLU A 219 18.67 -0.44 18.85
N PHE A 220 19.63 -0.91 18.06
CA PHE A 220 20.97 -0.32 17.97
C PHE A 220 20.94 1.10 17.42
N ALA A 221 20.22 1.35 16.32
CA ALA A 221 20.13 2.67 15.71
C ALA A 221 19.44 3.70 16.64
N GLY A 222 18.59 3.23 17.57
CA GLY A 222 17.99 4.06 18.61
C GLY A 222 19.01 4.73 19.54
N THR A 223 20.24 4.20 19.70
CA THR A 223 21.29 4.89 20.48
C THR A 223 21.80 6.16 19.81
N TYR A 224 21.56 6.30 18.50
CA TYR A 224 21.92 7.43 17.65
C TYR A 224 20.70 8.31 17.30
N ASP A 225 19.59 8.18 18.05
CA ASP A 225 18.31 8.87 17.82
C ASP A 225 17.66 8.55 16.44
N PHE A 226 18.02 7.44 15.79
CA PHE A 226 17.36 7.02 14.55
C PHE A 226 16.03 6.33 14.85
N ARG A 227 14.97 6.74 14.16
CA ARG A 227 13.63 6.17 14.32
C ARG A 227 13.21 5.36 13.10
N PRO A 228 12.57 4.20 13.28
CA PRO A 228 12.01 3.44 12.16
C PRO A 228 10.75 4.12 11.59
N PRO A 229 10.52 4.05 10.27
CA PRO A 229 9.25 4.47 9.68
C PRO A 229 8.05 3.71 10.23
N VAL A 230 6.89 4.37 10.37
CA VAL A 230 5.66 3.77 10.91
C VAL A 230 5.21 2.57 10.09
N ASP A 231 5.28 2.66 8.76
CA ASP A 231 4.87 1.60 7.85
C ASP A 231 5.81 0.37 7.95
N VAL A 232 7.08 0.58 8.27
CA VAL A 232 8.03 -0.49 8.60
C VAL A 232 7.64 -1.17 9.92
N LEU A 233 7.37 -0.39 10.98
CA LEU A 233 6.94 -0.93 12.27
C LEU A 233 5.64 -1.74 12.16
N GLN A 234 4.66 -1.26 11.37
CA GLN A 234 3.41 -1.98 11.13
C GLN A 234 3.62 -3.30 10.39
N ARG A 235 4.58 -3.34 9.47
CA ARG A 235 5.00 -4.58 8.79
C ARG A 235 5.69 -5.54 9.76
N LEU A 236 6.65 -5.05 10.55
CA LEU A 236 7.35 -5.85 11.56
C LEU A 236 6.39 -6.41 12.60
N PHE A 237 5.41 -5.65 13.07
CA PHE A 237 4.41 -6.14 14.02
C PHE A 237 3.58 -7.29 13.44
N ARG A 238 3.29 -7.26 12.14
CA ARG A 238 2.62 -8.40 11.46
C ARG A 238 3.50 -9.64 11.35
N LEU A 239 4.83 -9.50 11.27
CA LEU A 239 5.76 -10.61 11.11
C LEU A 239 6.29 -11.16 12.44
N ARG A 240 6.53 -10.27 13.41
CA ARG A 240 7.15 -10.49 14.72
C ARG A 240 6.47 -9.62 15.79
N PRO A 241 5.23 -9.96 16.20
CA PRO A 241 4.42 -9.09 17.05
C PRO A 241 5.04 -8.85 18.44
N VAL A 242 5.55 -9.90 19.11
CA VAL A 242 6.09 -9.83 20.47
C VAL A 242 7.26 -8.84 20.58
N PRO A 243 8.37 -8.99 19.83
CA PRO A 243 9.52 -8.07 19.96
C PRO A 243 9.25 -6.69 19.35
N THR A 244 8.20 -6.52 18.54
CA THR A 244 7.83 -5.20 17.98
C THR A 244 7.00 -4.35 18.94
N VAL A 245 6.50 -4.90 20.06
CA VAL A 245 5.66 -4.14 20.99
C VAL A 245 6.40 -2.92 21.55
N SER A 246 7.63 -3.08 22.05
CA SER A 246 8.38 -1.95 22.63
C SER A 246 8.71 -0.86 21.60
N PRO A 247 9.23 -1.17 20.40
CA PRO A 247 9.41 -0.17 19.34
C PRO A 247 8.10 0.52 18.92
N LEU A 248 6.98 -0.21 18.88
CA LEU A 248 5.67 0.36 18.55
C LEU A 248 5.18 1.35 19.62
N LEU A 249 5.36 1.03 20.90
CA LEU A 249 4.97 1.91 22.01
C LEU A 249 5.84 3.16 22.11
N ALA A 250 7.14 3.02 21.79
CA ALA A 250 8.09 4.14 21.74
C ALA A 250 7.85 5.11 20.56
N HIS A 251 7.16 4.66 19.51
CA HIS A 251 6.92 5.49 18.33
C HIS A 251 5.67 6.38 18.50
N PRO A 252 5.78 7.72 18.53
CA PRO A 252 4.66 8.62 18.84
C PRO A 252 3.53 8.51 17.81
N GLU A 253 3.89 8.40 16.53
CA GLU A 253 2.93 8.33 15.41
C GLU A 253 2.45 6.90 15.09
N ALA A 254 2.76 5.91 15.94
CA ALA A 254 2.24 4.56 15.72
C ALA A 254 0.70 4.54 15.77
N GLY A 255 0.08 4.09 14.68
CA GLY A 255 -1.35 3.80 14.59
C GLY A 255 -1.71 2.39 15.07
N ALA A 256 -3.02 2.08 15.08
CA ALA A 256 -3.56 0.79 15.52
C ALA A 256 -2.95 -0.39 14.72
N PRO A 257 -2.38 -1.42 15.39
CA PRO A 257 -1.79 -2.56 14.72
C PRO A 257 -2.83 -3.60 14.27
N SER A 258 -2.38 -4.58 13.50
CA SER A 258 -3.26 -5.65 12.99
C SER A 258 -3.84 -6.53 14.11
N SER A 259 -5.16 -6.71 14.12
CA SER A 259 -5.86 -7.59 15.07
C SER A 259 -5.47 -9.07 14.99
N ALA A 260 -5.07 -9.54 13.80
CA ALA A 260 -4.54 -10.89 13.68
C ALA A 260 -3.17 -11.04 14.37
N ALA A 261 -2.35 -9.98 14.37
CA ALA A 261 -1.06 -9.97 15.04
C ALA A 261 -1.20 -9.79 16.56
N LEU A 262 -2.12 -8.93 17.01
CA LEU A 262 -2.46 -8.76 18.43
C LEU A 262 -2.91 -10.08 19.08
N GLY A 263 -3.70 -10.89 18.36
CA GLY A 263 -4.15 -12.19 18.85
C GLY A 263 -3.05 -13.25 19.03
N ARG A 264 -1.80 -12.96 18.66
CA ARG A 264 -0.63 -13.83 18.87
C ARG A 264 0.26 -13.38 20.03
N LEU A 265 -0.07 -12.24 20.67
CA LEU A 265 0.66 -11.77 21.84
C LEU A 265 0.26 -12.54 23.09
N GLU A 266 1.17 -12.64 24.04
CA GLU A 266 0.85 -13.14 25.38
C GLU A 266 0.18 -12.03 26.21
N VAL A 267 -0.39 -12.43 27.35
CA VAL A 267 -1.09 -11.50 28.24
C VAL A 267 -0.18 -10.37 28.71
N ALA A 268 1.10 -10.66 28.96
CA ALA A 268 2.08 -9.66 29.41
C ALA A 268 2.24 -8.51 28.41
N GLN A 269 2.42 -8.78 27.11
CA GLN A 269 2.60 -7.71 26.12
C GLN A 269 1.30 -6.96 25.85
N LEU A 270 0.15 -7.64 25.86
CA LEU A 270 -1.16 -6.97 25.74
C LEU A 270 -1.44 -6.03 26.92
N ARG A 271 -1.07 -6.43 28.15
CA ARG A 271 -1.13 -5.56 29.33
C ARG A 271 -0.25 -4.33 29.16
N MET A 272 0.95 -4.49 28.61
CA MET A 272 1.86 -3.38 28.34
C MET A 272 1.21 -2.38 27.36
N ILE A 273 0.64 -2.86 26.26
CA ILE A 273 -0.07 -2.00 25.28
C ILE A 273 -1.27 -1.30 25.93
N LEU A 274 -2.11 -2.01 26.67
CA LEU A 274 -3.29 -1.44 27.31
C LEU A 274 -2.95 -0.42 28.41
N ARG A 275 -1.82 -0.60 29.10
CA ARG A 275 -1.34 0.34 30.12
C ARG A 275 -0.78 1.62 29.51
N GLU A 276 -0.06 1.52 28.40
CA GLU A 276 0.74 2.61 27.84
C GLU A 276 0.07 3.33 26.66
N ARG A 277 -0.58 2.60 25.76
CA ARG A 277 -1.31 3.14 24.60
C ARG A 277 -2.57 2.33 24.27
N PRO A 278 -3.60 2.33 25.15
CA PRO A 278 -4.83 1.55 24.93
C PRO A 278 -5.58 1.95 23.65
N GLY A 279 -5.44 3.20 23.19
CA GLY A 279 -5.99 3.66 21.91
C GLY A 279 -5.51 2.84 20.70
N LEU A 280 -4.36 2.16 20.78
CA LEU A 280 -3.89 1.27 19.71
C LEU A 280 -4.82 0.07 19.49
N VAL A 281 -5.53 -0.39 20.52
CA VAL A 281 -6.27 -1.67 20.51
C VAL A 281 -7.76 -1.54 20.84
N ARG A 282 -8.22 -0.35 21.27
CA ARG A 282 -9.62 -0.08 21.60
C ARG A 282 -10.55 0.04 20.39
N HIS A 283 -10.03 0.48 19.24
CA HIS A 283 -10.84 0.70 18.03
C HIS A 283 -11.30 -0.60 17.34
N ASP A 284 -10.52 -1.67 17.45
CA ASP A 284 -10.85 -2.99 16.90
C ASP A 284 -10.67 -4.04 18.00
N LEU A 285 -11.76 -4.66 18.45
CA LEU A 285 -11.74 -5.68 19.51
C LEU A 285 -11.69 -7.12 18.96
N SER A 286 -11.54 -7.28 17.64
CA SER A 286 -11.52 -8.61 17.02
C SER A 286 -10.30 -9.44 17.43
N TRP A 287 -9.23 -8.82 17.92
CA TRP A 287 -8.08 -9.51 18.52
C TRP A 287 -8.46 -10.23 19.82
N PHE A 288 -9.34 -9.65 20.64
CA PHE A 288 -9.72 -10.22 21.94
C PHE A 288 -10.36 -11.60 21.77
N ARG A 289 -11.15 -11.79 20.68
CA ARG A 289 -11.76 -13.09 20.32
C ARG A 289 -10.73 -14.18 20.01
N ARG A 290 -9.52 -13.82 19.59
CA ARG A 290 -8.47 -14.77 19.19
C ARG A 290 -7.71 -15.33 20.38
N LEU A 291 -7.87 -14.73 21.57
CA LEU A 291 -7.18 -15.15 22.78
C LEU A 291 -7.84 -16.39 23.42
N PRO A 292 -7.04 -17.28 24.05
CA PRO A 292 -7.56 -18.35 24.90
C PRO A 292 -8.48 -17.81 26.00
N ALA A 293 -9.41 -18.65 26.50
CA ALA A 293 -10.35 -18.24 27.55
C ALA A 293 -9.65 -17.74 28.83
N ALA A 294 -8.67 -18.48 29.34
CA ALA A 294 -7.92 -18.10 30.53
C ALA A 294 -7.21 -16.74 30.35
N ALA A 295 -6.59 -16.51 29.19
CA ALA A 295 -5.93 -15.24 28.86
C ALA A 295 -6.90 -14.05 28.81
N ARG A 296 -8.13 -14.27 28.33
CA ARG A 296 -9.17 -13.22 28.30
C ARG A 296 -9.61 -12.82 29.71
N ASP A 297 -9.83 -13.79 30.58
CA ASP A 297 -10.23 -13.54 31.96
C ASP A 297 -9.10 -12.89 32.76
N GLU A 298 -7.86 -13.37 32.61
CA GLU A 298 -6.69 -12.74 33.24
C GLU A 298 -6.52 -11.29 32.80
N LEU A 299 -6.61 -11.03 31.48
CA LEU A 299 -6.50 -9.68 30.93
C LEU A 299 -7.63 -8.78 31.45
N TYR A 300 -8.86 -9.28 31.48
CA TYR A 300 -10.01 -8.56 32.05
C TYR A 300 -9.78 -8.24 33.54
N LEU A 301 -9.41 -9.22 34.36
CA LEU A 301 -9.18 -9.01 35.80
C LEU A 301 -8.11 -7.96 36.08
N ARG A 302 -7.05 -7.93 35.27
CA ARG A 302 -5.91 -7.04 35.45
C ARG A 302 -6.05 -5.69 34.76
N GLN A 303 -6.87 -5.58 33.69
CA GLN A 303 -6.93 -4.42 32.79
C GLN A 303 -8.37 -3.98 32.46
N ARG A 304 -9.37 -4.34 33.27
CA ARG A 304 -10.78 -3.93 33.08
C ARG A 304 -10.93 -2.44 32.77
N CYS A 305 -10.29 -1.57 33.56
CA CYS A 305 -10.37 -0.12 33.35
C CYS A 305 -9.77 0.30 32.00
N ALA A 306 -8.76 -0.39 31.49
CA ALA A 306 -8.16 -0.12 30.17
C ALA A 306 -9.03 -0.60 29.01
N LEU A 307 -9.93 -1.53 29.26
CA LEU A 307 -10.90 -2.03 28.27
C LEU A 307 -12.23 -1.27 28.28
N ALA A 308 -12.52 -0.54 29.35
CA ALA A 308 -13.73 0.26 29.48
C ALA A 308 -13.57 1.65 28.84
N ASP A 309 -14.69 2.25 28.46
CA ASP A 309 -14.76 3.66 28.07
C ASP A 309 -14.76 4.60 29.30
N GLU A 310 -14.82 5.91 29.05
CA GLU A 310 -14.83 6.96 30.08
C GLU A 310 -16.04 6.84 31.04
N ALA A 311 -17.14 6.21 30.60
CA ALA A 311 -18.33 5.95 31.40
C ALA A 311 -18.30 4.58 32.11
N CYS A 312 -17.13 3.95 32.19
CA CYS A 312 -16.91 2.62 32.75
C CYS A 312 -17.65 1.46 32.05
N ARG A 313 -18.12 1.67 30.82
CA ARG A 313 -18.82 0.66 30.03
C ARG A 313 -17.81 -0.22 29.30
N LEU A 314 -17.97 -1.53 29.45
CA LEU A 314 -17.31 -2.53 28.61
C LEU A 314 -18.18 -2.83 27.38
N SER A 315 -17.52 -3.02 26.24
CA SER A 315 -18.21 -3.48 25.03
C SER A 315 -18.88 -4.85 25.28
N PRO A 316 -20.14 -5.06 24.85
CA PRO A 316 -20.76 -6.38 24.83
C PRO A 316 -19.95 -7.46 24.10
N GLU A 317 -19.04 -7.08 23.19
CA GLU A 317 -18.13 -8.01 22.53
C GLU A 317 -17.07 -8.59 23.47
N ILE A 318 -16.60 -7.80 24.44
CA ILE A 318 -15.65 -8.24 25.48
C ILE A 318 -16.39 -9.12 26.50
N ILE A 319 -17.50 -8.64 27.05
CA ILE A 319 -18.27 -9.35 28.10
C ILE A 319 -18.69 -10.73 27.60
N GLY A 320 -19.18 -10.81 26.36
CA GLY A 320 -19.62 -12.07 25.76
C GLY A 320 -18.49 -13.10 25.50
N ARG A 321 -17.24 -12.75 25.81
CA ARG A 321 -16.06 -13.59 25.64
C ARG A 321 -15.44 -13.99 26.99
N LEU A 322 -15.91 -13.46 28.11
CA LEU A 322 -15.44 -13.84 29.45
C LEU A 322 -16.06 -15.16 29.94
N SER A 323 -15.48 -15.75 30.99
CA SER A 323 -16.11 -16.87 31.72
C SER A 323 -17.48 -16.48 32.30
N ALA A 324 -18.28 -17.49 32.66
CA ALA A 324 -19.63 -17.29 33.19
C ALA A 324 -19.64 -16.37 34.42
N VAL A 325 -18.73 -16.60 35.37
CA VAL A 325 -18.61 -15.80 36.59
C VAL A 325 -18.43 -14.31 36.28
N HIS A 326 -17.50 -13.97 35.40
CA HIS A 326 -17.18 -12.57 35.09
C HIS A 326 -18.23 -11.94 34.18
N ARG A 327 -18.78 -12.72 33.24
CA ARG A 327 -19.86 -12.31 32.36
C ARG A 327 -21.12 -11.92 33.15
N HIS A 328 -21.55 -12.77 34.11
CA HIS A 328 -22.73 -12.51 34.94
C HIS A 328 -22.54 -11.28 35.82
N ARG A 329 -21.37 -11.14 36.43
CA ARG A 329 -21.02 -9.97 37.23
C ARG A 329 -21.10 -8.68 36.43
N GLU A 330 -20.41 -8.63 35.28
CA GLU A 330 -20.43 -7.43 34.44
C GLU A 330 -21.83 -7.12 33.92
N ALA A 331 -22.64 -8.14 33.58
CA ALA A 331 -24.02 -7.93 33.18
C ALA A 331 -24.83 -7.18 34.26
N ARG A 332 -24.77 -7.63 35.51
CA ARG A 332 -25.43 -6.98 36.66
C ARG A 332 -24.92 -5.57 36.88
N THR A 333 -23.59 -5.40 36.92
CA THR A 333 -22.97 -4.08 37.07
C THR A 333 -23.42 -3.10 35.98
N HIS A 334 -23.47 -3.52 34.71
CA HIS A 334 -23.89 -2.64 33.62
C HIS A 334 -25.38 -2.26 33.68
N LEU A 335 -26.24 -3.14 34.18
CA LEU A 335 -27.66 -2.83 34.38
C LEU A 335 -27.90 -1.83 35.53
N GLU A 336 -26.93 -1.65 36.43
CA GLU A 336 -26.98 -0.67 37.52
C GLU A 336 -26.30 0.66 37.18
N LEU A 337 -25.57 0.76 36.04
CA LEU A 337 -24.86 1.97 35.66
C LEU A 337 -25.83 3.15 35.40
N PRO A 338 -25.65 4.31 36.06
CA PRO A 338 -26.48 5.49 35.82
C PRO A 338 -26.46 5.97 34.36
N SER A 339 -25.32 5.82 33.68
CA SER A 339 -25.15 6.19 32.26
C SER A 339 -26.00 5.35 31.30
N LEU A 340 -26.55 4.22 31.77
CA LEU A 340 -27.44 3.34 31.01
C LEU A 340 -28.89 3.37 31.51
N ALA A 341 -29.21 4.15 32.55
CA ALA A 341 -30.55 4.16 33.15
C ALA A 341 -31.64 4.59 32.15
N ALA A 342 -31.35 5.59 31.31
CA ALA A 342 -32.27 6.10 30.29
C ALA A 342 -32.23 5.33 28.95
N ASP A 343 -31.22 4.48 28.72
CA ASP A 343 -31.02 3.78 27.44
C ASP A 343 -31.49 2.31 27.51
N ARG A 344 -32.80 2.11 27.35
CA ARG A 344 -33.43 0.79 27.39
C ARG A 344 -32.84 -0.18 26.36
N ALA A 345 -32.55 0.28 25.15
CA ALA A 345 -31.99 -0.55 24.08
C ALA A 345 -30.56 -1.03 24.42
N ALA A 346 -29.74 -0.18 25.04
CA ALA A 346 -28.44 -0.60 25.54
C ALA A 346 -28.54 -1.63 26.67
N ARG A 347 -29.44 -1.41 27.65
CA ARG A 347 -29.66 -2.36 28.76
C ARG A 347 -30.03 -3.77 28.26
N LEU A 348 -30.90 -3.87 27.26
CA LEU A 348 -31.26 -5.17 26.65
C LEU A 348 -30.03 -5.94 26.17
N ARG A 349 -29.03 -5.27 25.57
CA ARG A 349 -27.80 -5.92 25.08
C ARG A 349 -26.96 -6.53 26.20
N TYR A 350 -26.95 -5.92 27.39
CA TYR A 350 -26.23 -6.43 28.56
C TYR A 350 -26.98 -7.57 29.26
N ALA A 351 -28.32 -7.57 29.23
CA ALA A 351 -29.13 -8.66 29.78
C ALA A 351 -28.86 -10.02 29.13
N ALA A 352 -28.34 -10.04 27.89
CA ALA A 352 -27.91 -11.26 27.19
C ALA A 352 -26.80 -12.06 27.91
N PHE A 353 -26.22 -11.49 28.97
CA PHE A 353 -25.08 -12.03 29.70
C PHE A 353 -25.44 -12.40 31.15
N LEU A 354 -26.70 -12.27 31.55
CA LEU A 354 -27.20 -12.72 32.85
C LEU A 354 -27.36 -14.25 32.89
N PRO A 355 -27.44 -14.86 34.09
CA PRO A 355 -27.96 -16.22 34.24
C PRO A 355 -29.37 -16.32 33.66
N TRP A 356 -29.75 -17.51 33.18
CA TRP A 356 -30.99 -17.70 32.42
C TRP A 356 -32.24 -17.14 33.11
N GLU A 357 -32.53 -17.53 34.36
CA GLU A 357 -33.78 -17.11 35.04
C GLU A 357 -33.83 -15.58 35.26
N GLU A 358 -32.72 -14.98 35.69
CA GLU A 358 -32.60 -13.53 35.89
C GLU A 358 -32.73 -12.76 34.57
N GLY A 359 -32.03 -13.23 33.53
CA GLY A 359 -32.06 -12.61 32.21
C GLY A 359 -33.41 -12.78 31.51
N PHE A 360 -34.06 -13.94 31.65
CA PHE A 360 -35.39 -14.17 31.08
C PHE A 360 -36.43 -13.26 31.76
N ALA A 361 -36.45 -13.20 33.10
CA ALA A 361 -37.34 -12.31 33.83
C ALA A 361 -37.14 -10.83 33.44
N PHE A 362 -35.89 -10.42 33.20
CA PHE A 362 -35.59 -9.07 32.71
C PHE A 362 -36.07 -8.82 31.28
N LEU A 363 -35.91 -9.79 30.37
CA LEU A 363 -36.24 -9.64 28.95
C LEU A 363 -37.75 -9.84 28.66
N GLU A 364 -38.46 -10.60 29.48
CA GLU A 364 -39.85 -11.01 29.26
C GLU A 364 -40.81 -9.83 28.98
N PRO A 365 -40.80 -8.71 29.74
CA PRO A 365 -41.66 -7.56 29.44
C PRO A 365 -41.42 -6.96 28.05
N PHE A 366 -40.21 -7.13 27.51
CA PHE A 366 -39.80 -6.58 26.23
C PHE A 366 -40.11 -7.52 25.05
N LEU A 367 -40.35 -8.81 25.27
CA LEU A 367 -40.63 -9.78 24.20
C LEU A 367 -42.00 -9.54 23.52
N SER A 368 -42.93 -8.88 24.19
CA SER A 368 -44.26 -8.50 23.68
C SER A 368 -44.53 -7.00 23.74
N HIS A 369 -43.47 -6.18 23.85
CA HIS A 369 -43.58 -4.73 23.91
C HIS A 369 -44.17 -4.14 22.62
N SER A 370 -44.86 -2.99 22.65
CA SER A 370 -45.44 -2.37 21.45
C SER A 370 -44.38 -1.84 20.47
N ASP A 371 -43.29 -1.28 21.00
CA ASP A 371 -42.10 -0.86 20.24
C ASP A 371 -41.35 -2.06 19.65
N ALA A 372 -41.22 -2.10 18.32
CA ALA A 372 -40.58 -3.18 17.61
C ALA A 372 -39.06 -3.24 17.76
N ASP A 373 -38.38 -2.11 17.97
CA ASP A 373 -36.93 -2.08 18.16
C ASP A 373 -36.55 -2.69 19.52
N LEU A 374 -37.36 -2.41 20.54
CA LEU A 374 -37.21 -3.04 21.85
C LEU A 374 -37.51 -4.54 21.81
N ARG A 375 -38.56 -4.97 21.08
CA ARG A 375 -38.82 -6.41 20.86
C ARG A 375 -37.66 -7.09 20.13
N ALA A 376 -37.17 -6.49 19.05
CA ALA A 376 -36.04 -6.99 18.28
C ALA A 376 -34.77 -7.11 19.13
N GLY A 377 -34.47 -6.09 19.96
CA GLY A 377 -33.37 -6.11 20.91
C GLY A 377 -33.50 -7.23 21.94
N ALA A 378 -34.69 -7.42 22.50
CA ALA A 378 -34.95 -8.47 23.49
C ALA A 378 -34.79 -9.88 22.90
N LEU A 379 -35.27 -10.12 21.67
CA LEU A 379 -35.12 -11.40 20.98
C LEU A 379 -33.65 -11.69 20.65
N GLN A 380 -32.89 -10.71 20.16
CA GLN A 380 -31.46 -10.87 19.92
C GLN A 380 -30.72 -11.23 21.21
N SER A 381 -31.04 -10.56 22.32
CA SER A 381 -30.46 -10.83 23.62
C SER A 381 -30.83 -12.20 24.17
N LEU A 382 -32.07 -12.64 24.00
CA LEU A 382 -32.53 -13.98 24.39
C LEU A 382 -31.77 -15.08 23.64
N VAL A 383 -31.66 -14.96 22.31
CA VAL A 383 -30.91 -15.92 21.48
C VAL A 383 -29.42 -15.93 21.87
N ARG A 384 -28.86 -14.76 22.14
CA ARG A 384 -27.46 -14.64 22.58
C ARG A 384 -27.23 -15.24 23.98
N MET A 385 -28.14 -15.03 24.93
CA MET A 385 -28.12 -15.64 26.26
C MET A 385 -28.16 -17.16 26.17
N THR A 386 -29.03 -17.69 25.31
CA THR A 386 -29.16 -19.13 25.03
C THR A 386 -27.84 -19.75 24.53
N ALA A 387 -26.99 -18.99 23.85
CA ALA A 387 -25.70 -19.51 23.38
C ALA A 387 -24.74 -19.83 24.54
N TYR A 388 -24.94 -19.18 25.70
CA TYR A 388 -24.23 -19.44 26.94
C TYR A 388 -24.91 -20.51 27.79
N GLU A 389 -26.24 -20.61 27.73
CA GLU A 389 -27.07 -21.55 28.49
C GLU A 389 -27.89 -22.48 27.55
N PRO A 390 -27.23 -23.43 26.84
CA PRO A 390 -27.85 -24.17 25.75
C PRO A 390 -28.97 -25.14 26.19
N ALA A 391 -29.05 -25.49 27.48
CA ALA A 391 -30.14 -26.31 28.02
C ALA A 391 -31.53 -25.68 27.81
N HIS A 392 -31.59 -24.37 27.62
CA HIS A 392 -32.84 -23.64 27.40
C HIS A 392 -33.16 -23.38 25.92
N LEU A 393 -32.40 -23.95 24.97
CA LEU A 393 -32.64 -23.74 23.54
C LEU A 393 -34.05 -24.12 23.10
N GLY A 394 -34.62 -25.21 23.62
CA GLY A 394 -36.02 -25.57 23.35
C GLY A 394 -37.02 -24.48 23.76
N ARG A 395 -36.83 -23.88 24.95
CA ARG A 395 -37.66 -22.76 25.44
C ARG A 395 -37.48 -21.51 24.57
N THR A 396 -36.25 -21.19 24.17
CA THR A 396 -35.97 -20.09 23.25
C THR A 396 -36.68 -20.29 21.91
N LEU A 397 -36.55 -21.46 21.29
CA LEU A 397 -37.20 -21.76 20.02
C LEU A 397 -38.73 -21.68 20.12
N ALA A 398 -39.33 -22.10 21.24
CA ALA A 398 -40.76 -21.92 21.48
C ALA A 398 -41.17 -20.44 21.52
N VAL A 399 -40.39 -19.59 22.20
CA VAL A 399 -40.60 -18.13 22.20
C VAL A 399 -40.49 -17.56 20.78
N LEU A 400 -39.49 -17.99 20.00
CA LEU A 400 -39.30 -17.53 18.62
C LEU A 400 -40.47 -17.98 17.71
N ALA A 401 -40.93 -19.23 17.85
CA ALA A 401 -42.05 -19.76 17.07
C ALA A 401 -43.37 -19.03 17.35
N ALA A 402 -43.59 -18.57 18.60
CA ALA A 402 -44.75 -17.76 18.96
C ALA A 402 -44.78 -16.39 18.27
N ARG A 403 -43.65 -15.93 17.69
CA ARG A 403 -43.54 -14.64 16.97
C ARG A 403 -43.70 -14.76 15.45
N ARG A 404 -44.42 -15.80 14.98
CA ARG A 404 -44.71 -16.02 13.55
C ARG A 404 -45.36 -14.83 12.83
N ASN A 405 -46.11 -13.99 13.55
CA ASN A 405 -46.85 -12.84 13.00
C ASN A 405 -46.14 -11.49 13.24
N ASP A 406 -44.87 -11.48 13.66
CA ASP A 406 -44.13 -10.22 13.87
C ASP A 406 -43.59 -9.66 12.53
N GLN A 407 -43.37 -8.35 12.49
CA GLN A 407 -42.94 -7.63 11.29
C GLN A 407 -41.50 -7.97 10.86
N ASP A 408 -41.17 -7.80 9.58
CA ASP A 408 -39.86 -8.19 9.03
C ASP A 408 -38.64 -7.67 9.78
N PRO A 409 -38.55 -6.40 10.25
CA PRO A 409 -37.39 -5.94 11.02
C PRO A 409 -37.11 -6.78 12.28
N VAL A 410 -38.16 -7.27 12.94
CA VAL A 410 -38.05 -8.13 14.13
C VAL A 410 -37.63 -9.55 13.72
N ARG A 411 -38.21 -10.10 12.63
CA ARG A 411 -37.78 -11.39 12.07
C ARG A 411 -36.32 -11.35 11.58
N GLN A 412 -35.90 -10.26 10.95
CA GLN A 412 -34.54 -10.03 10.50
C GLN A 412 -33.56 -10.03 11.68
N ALA A 413 -33.90 -9.33 12.77
CA ALA A 413 -33.15 -9.34 14.02
C ALA A 413 -33.01 -10.75 14.61
N LEU A 414 -34.10 -11.51 14.65
CA LEU A 414 -34.14 -12.90 15.10
C LEU A 414 -33.21 -13.79 14.25
N PHE A 415 -33.33 -13.78 12.92
CA PHE A 415 -32.49 -14.62 12.07
C PHE A 415 -31.03 -14.17 12.06
N ARG A 416 -30.75 -12.88 12.28
CA ARG A 416 -29.39 -12.39 12.48
C ARG A 416 -28.77 -12.99 13.73
N ALA A 417 -29.53 -13.08 14.83
CA ALA A 417 -29.07 -13.72 16.06
C ALA A 417 -28.87 -15.23 15.87
N LEU A 418 -29.82 -15.93 15.23
CA LEU A 418 -29.67 -17.36 14.89
C LEU A 418 -28.47 -17.62 13.97
N ALA A 419 -28.23 -16.75 12.98
CA ALA A 419 -27.10 -16.88 12.06
C ALA A 419 -25.74 -16.70 12.77
N ALA A 420 -25.71 -15.98 13.90
CA ALA A 420 -24.55 -15.85 14.78
C ALA A 420 -24.44 -16.98 15.82
N PHE A 421 -25.52 -17.76 16.04
CA PHE A 421 -25.58 -18.81 17.04
C PHE A 421 -24.61 -19.97 16.72
N PRO A 422 -23.94 -20.58 17.72
CA PRO A 422 -23.00 -21.67 17.46
C PRO A 422 -23.71 -22.95 16.98
N PRO A 423 -23.38 -23.50 15.78
CA PRO A 423 -24.09 -24.65 15.22
C PRO A 423 -23.96 -25.93 16.07
N GLY A 424 -22.87 -26.08 16.82
CA GLY A 424 -22.65 -27.24 17.71
C GLY A 424 -23.54 -27.28 18.95
N ARG A 425 -24.40 -26.27 19.18
CA ARG A 425 -25.37 -26.24 20.27
C ARG A 425 -26.77 -26.73 19.85
N PHE A 426 -26.96 -27.02 18.57
CA PHE A 426 -28.18 -27.67 18.08
C PHE A 426 -28.04 -29.19 18.16
N ASP A 427 -29.16 -29.84 18.45
CA ASP A 427 -29.35 -31.29 18.50
C ASP A 427 -30.59 -31.66 17.68
N GLU A 428 -30.77 -32.94 17.38
CA GLU A 428 -31.86 -33.40 16.50
C GLU A 428 -33.26 -33.00 17.01
N ALA A 429 -33.46 -33.01 18.33
CA ALA A 429 -34.70 -32.58 18.98
C ALA A 429 -35.10 -31.12 18.66
N HIS A 430 -34.13 -30.27 18.31
CA HIS A 430 -34.36 -28.85 18.00
C HIS A 430 -34.76 -28.61 16.54
N LEU A 431 -34.51 -29.56 15.64
CA LEU A 431 -34.67 -29.37 14.20
C LEU A 431 -36.13 -29.14 13.80
N GLY A 432 -37.08 -29.82 14.45
CA GLY A 432 -38.52 -29.64 14.19
C GLY A 432 -39.01 -28.23 14.53
N ALA A 433 -38.59 -27.68 15.67
CA ALA A 433 -38.93 -26.31 16.06
C ALA A 433 -38.28 -25.27 15.13
N LEU A 434 -37.03 -25.48 14.72
CA LEU A 434 -36.34 -24.61 13.77
C LEU A 434 -37.00 -24.63 12.39
N GLU A 435 -37.45 -25.81 11.94
CA GLU A 435 -38.22 -25.95 10.70
C GLU A 435 -39.53 -25.18 10.75
N ALA A 436 -40.26 -25.23 11.87
CA ALA A 436 -41.49 -24.44 12.06
C ALA A 436 -41.22 -22.93 12.01
N ILE A 437 -40.12 -22.45 12.60
CA ILE A 437 -39.71 -21.04 12.55
C ILE A 437 -39.34 -20.61 11.12
N ILE A 438 -38.58 -21.44 10.40
CA ILE A 438 -38.22 -21.19 9.01
C ILE A 438 -39.47 -21.14 8.14
N ARG A 439 -40.39 -22.09 8.33
CA ARG A 439 -41.66 -22.16 7.62
C ARG A 439 -42.51 -20.92 7.85
N ALA A 440 -42.71 -20.54 9.11
CA ALA A 440 -43.43 -19.32 9.47
C ALA A 440 -42.84 -18.07 8.81
N ALA A 441 -41.51 -17.97 8.71
CA ALA A 441 -40.87 -16.86 8.03
C ALA A 441 -41.07 -16.87 6.51
N LEU A 442 -41.04 -18.05 5.87
CA LEU A 442 -41.28 -18.19 4.43
C LEU A 442 -42.74 -17.89 4.05
N ASP A 443 -43.68 -18.25 4.93
CA ASP A 443 -45.11 -18.01 4.73
C ASP A 443 -45.50 -16.54 5.00
N ALA A 444 -44.62 -15.74 5.63
CA ALA A 444 -44.87 -14.34 5.91
C ALA A 444 -44.88 -13.48 4.62
N PRO A 445 -45.96 -12.74 4.31
CA PRO A 445 -46.04 -11.94 3.08
C PRO A 445 -44.99 -10.82 2.98
N ASP A 446 -44.54 -10.29 4.12
CA ASP A 446 -43.61 -9.16 4.22
C ASP A 446 -42.13 -9.59 4.35
N ILE A 447 -41.78 -10.86 4.13
CA ILE A 447 -40.39 -11.33 4.25
C ILE A 447 -39.44 -10.64 3.25
N SER A 448 -38.41 -9.97 3.77
CA SER A 448 -37.39 -9.30 2.96
C SER A 448 -36.32 -10.25 2.42
N TRP A 449 -35.59 -9.79 1.39
CA TRP A 449 -34.39 -10.47 0.88
C TRP A 449 -33.31 -10.66 1.96
N THR A 450 -33.18 -9.72 2.88
CA THR A 450 -32.18 -9.83 3.96
C THR A 450 -32.56 -10.92 4.95
N THR A 451 -33.82 -11.00 5.36
CA THR A 451 -34.32 -12.10 6.20
C THR A 451 -34.13 -13.44 5.51
N SER A 452 -34.44 -13.52 4.21
CA SER A 452 -34.20 -14.70 3.38
C SER A 452 -32.72 -15.12 3.29
N GLY A 453 -31.79 -14.17 3.19
CA GLY A 453 -30.36 -14.49 3.18
C GLY A 453 -29.87 -15.01 4.55
N LEU A 454 -30.35 -14.40 5.65
CA LEU A 454 -30.00 -14.79 7.00
C LEU A 454 -30.54 -16.17 7.37
N LEU A 455 -31.79 -16.50 7.01
CA LEU A 455 -32.34 -17.83 7.27
C LEU A 455 -31.59 -18.92 6.49
N GLN A 456 -31.24 -18.67 5.22
CA GLN A 456 -30.41 -19.59 4.44
C GLN A 456 -29.02 -19.75 5.07
N GLN A 457 -28.44 -18.67 5.61
CA GLN A 457 -27.18 -18.73 6.34
C GLN A 457 -27.28 -19.60 7.61
N VAL A 458 -28.39 -19.57 8.35
CA VAL A 458 -28.63 -20.48 9.48
C VAL A 458 -28.58 -21.92 9.01
N VAL A 459 -29.35 -22.26 7.98
CA VAL A 459 -29.43 -23.63 7.43
C VAL A 459 -28.07 -24.10 6.92
N ALA A 460 -27.37 -23.28 6.12
CA ALA A 460 -26.06 -23.63 5.58
C ALA A 460 -24.99 -23.86 6.66
N ARG A 461 -25.04 -23.13 7.78
CA ARG A 461 -24.12 -23.35 8.91
C ARG A 461 -24.35 -24.67 9.64
N LEU A 462 -25.54 -25.25 9.52
CA LEU A 462 -25.90 -26.55 10.09
C LEU A 462 -25.58 -27.73 9.16
N LEU A 463 -25.28 -27.47 7.88
CA LEU A 463 -24.95 -28.49 6.89
C LEU A 463 -23.83 -29.45 7.32
N PRO A 464 -22.74 -29.02 7.99
CA PRO A 464 -21.70 -29.95 8.44
C PRO A 464 -22.15 -30.93 9.52
N ARG A 465 -23.15 -30.58 10.35
CA ARG A 465 -23.62 -31.41 11.47
C ARG A 465 -24.87 -32.21 11.12
N PHE A 466 -25.78 -31.63 10.34
CA PHE A 466 -27.06 -32.23 9.95
C PHE A 466 -27.24 -32.19 8.43
N PRO A 467 -26.39 -32.89 7.64
CA PRO A 467 -26.32 -32.72 6.19
C PRO A 467 -27.65 -33.02 5.49
N ALA A 468 -28.34 -34.10 5.87
CA ALA A 468 -29.60 -34.48 5.26
C ALA A 468 -30.73 -33.45 5.53
N TRP A 469 -30.88 -32.99 6.77
CA TRP A 469 -31.88 -31.99 7.14
C TRP A 469 -31.57 -30.63 6.50
N ALA A 470 -30.34 -30.16 6.62
CA ALA A 470 -29.94 -28.86 6.11
C ALA A 470 -29.96 -28.80 4.57
N ALA A 471 -29.59 -29.89 3.88
CA ALA A 471 -29.69 -29.94 2.42
C ALA A 471 -31.14 -29.83 1.94
N ARG A 472 -32.07 -30.55 2.59
CA ARG A 472 -33.51 -30.44 2.31
C ARG A 472 -34.03 -29.03 2.55
N GLN A 473 -33.77 -28.47 3.74
CA GLN A 473 -34.25 -27.13 4.09
C GLN A 473 -33.65 -26.05 3.19
N LEU A 474 -32.37 -26.16 2.83
CA LEU A 474 -31.75 -25.20 1.92
C LEU A 474 -32.39 -25.29 0.53
N ALA A 475 -32.65 -26.49 0.02
CA ALA A 475 -33.35 -26.65 -1.25
C ALA A 475 -34.78 -26.07 -1.24
N ILE A 476 -35.53 -26.27 -0.16
CA ILE A 476 -36.87 -25.69 0.04
C ILE A 476 -36.80 -24.16 0.01
N THR A 477 -35.92 -23.57 0.83
CA THR A 477 -35.78 -22.10 0.90
C THR A 477 -35.33 -21.51 -0.43
N VAL A 478 -34.45 -22.18 -1.17
CA VAL A 478 -34.03 -21.77 -2.52
C VAL A 478 -35.19 -21.88 -3.50
N ALA A 479 -35.97 -22.98 -3.47
CA ALA A 479 -37.10 -23.19 -4.37
C ALA A 479 -38.18 -22.11 -4.22
N GLU A 480 -38.56 -21.78 -2.98
CA GLU A 480 -39.62 -20.81 -2.68
C GLU A 480 -39.17 -19.35 -2.87
N ARG A 481 -37.93 -19.02 -2.49
CA ARG A 481 -37.40 -17.65 -2.60
C ARG A 481 -36.77 -17.35 -3.94
N GLY A 482 -36.57 -18.38 -4.77
CA GLY A 482 -35.99 -18.24 -6.10
C GLY A 482 -34.51 -17.85 -6.12
N VAL A 483 -33.79 -17.81 -4.99
CA VAL A 483 -32.38 -17.42 -4.97
C VAL A 483 -31.60 -18.11 -3.85
N LEU A 484 -30.31 -18.31 -4.05
CA LEU A 484 -29.34 -18.58 -2.98
C LEU A 484 -28.75 -17.24 -2.51
N GLY A 485 -29.29 -16.69 -1.44
CA GLY A 485 -28.91 -15.43 -0.78
C GLY A 485 -27.65 -15.51 0.08
N ILE A 486 -26.87 -16.59 -0.02
CA ILE A 486 -25.61 -16.76 0.70
C ILE A 486 -24.44 -16.39 -0.22
N PRO A 487 -23.70 -15.30 0.06
CA PRO A 487 -22.47 -14.99 -0.66
C PRO A 487 -21.37 -16.04 -0.40
N ASP A 488 -20.55 -16.30 -1.42
CA ASP A 488 -19.35 -17.14 -1.36
C ASP A 488 -19.58 -18.54 -0.77
N MET A 489 -20.68 -19.20 -1.17
CA MET A 489 -21.00 -20.57 -0.73
C MET A 489 -19.82 -21.53 -0.97
N GLU A 490 -19.05 -21.31 -2.03
CA GLU A 490 -17.84 -22.10 -2.36
C GLU A 490 -16.78 -22.19 -1.25
N ARG A 491 -16.76 -21.22 -0.32
CA ARG A 491 -15.86 -21.17 0.84
C ARG A 491 -16.47 -21.78 2.10
N ARG A 492 -17.79 -21.91 2.14
CA ARG A 492 -18.55 -22.36 3.32
C ARG A 492 -18.83 -23.85 3.32
N ILE A 493 -18.93 -24.45 2.14
CA ILE A 493 -19.13 -25.89 1.97
C ILE A 493 -17.92 -26.55 1.30
N ASP A 494 -17.72 -27.84 1.56
CA ASP A 494 -16.79 -28.71 0.84
C ASP A 494 -17.48 -29.48 -0.31
N ASP A 495 -16.72 -30.32 -1.02
CA ASP A 495 -17.25 -31.09 -2.15
C ASP A 495 -18.20 -32.21 -1.69
N ALA A 496 -17.97 -32.82 -0.53
CA ALA A 496 -18.84 -33.86 0.03
C ALA A 496 -20.22 -33.28 0.43
N GLN A 497 -20.23 -32.09 1.02
CA GLN A 497 -21.44 -31.35 1.36
C GLN A 497 -22.20 -30.90 0.12
N MET A 498 -21.49 -30.48 -0.95
CA MET A 498 -22.13 -30.18 -2.22
C MET A 498 -22.75 -31.45 -2.85
N GLN A 499 -22.09 -32.60 -2.76
CA GLN A 499 -22.64 -33.88 -3.22
C GLN A 499 -23.89 -34.30 -2.43
N ALA A 500 -23.96 -34.01 -1.13
CA ALA A 500 -25.17 -34.22 -0.33
C ALA A 500 -26.30 -33.24 -0.70
N LEU A 501 -25.97 -31.99 -1.04
CA LEU A 501 -26.94 -30.96 -1.42
C LEU A 501 -27.47 -31.12 -2.85
N GLY A 502 -26.64 -31.60 -3.77
CA GLY A 502 -26.92 -31.73 -5.21
C GLY A 502 -28.25 -32.43 -5.52
N PRO A 503 -28.52 -33.63 -4.97
CA PRO A 503 -29.78 -34.35 -5.18
C PRO A 503 -31.03 -33.57 -4.77
N HIS A 504 -30.94 -32.73 -3.74
CA HIS A 504 -32.06 -31.89 -3.27
C HIS A 504 -32.24 -30.63 -4.12
N LEU A 505 -31.16 -30.05 -4.65
CA LEU A 505 -31.23 -28.92 -5.58
C LEU A 505 -31.58 -29.34 -7.02
N ALA A 506 -31.32 -30.60 -7.40
CA ALA A 506 -31.54 -31.09 -8.76
C ALA A 506 -33.00 -30.90 -9.26
N PRO A 507 -34.06 -31.21 -8.48
CA PRO A 507 -35.44 -30.89 -8.85
C PRO A 507 -35.70 -29.39 -9.00
N VAL A 508 -35.08 -28.56 -8.15
CA VAL A 508 -35.24 -27.10 -8.16
C VAL A 508 -34.66 -26.51 -9.44
N VAL A 509 -33.42 -26.86 -9.78
CA VAL A 509 -32.76 -26.37 -11.01
C VAL A 509 -33.43 -26.91 -12.27
N LYS A 510 -33.97 -28.14 -12.25
CA LYS A 510 -34.79 -28.68 -13.35
C LYS A 510 -36.09 -27.91 -13.52
N THR A 511 -36.77 -27.57 -12.42
CA THR A 511 -38.00 -26.77 -12.44
C THR A 511 -37.73 -25.38 -12.96
N TRP A 512 -36.65 -24.74 -12.53
CA TRP A 512 -36.24 -23.43 -13.05
C TRP A 512 -35.90 -23.49 -14.54
N ALA A 513 -35.19 -24.53 -14.98
CA ALA A 513 -34.90 -24.74 -16.39
C ALA A 513 -36.19 -24.88 -17.23
N GLY A 514 -37.16 -25.67 -16.77
CA GLY A 514 -38.45 -25.85 -17.46
C GLY A 514 -39.35 -24.60 -17.46
N ARG A 515 -39.08 -23.64 -16.58
CA ARG A 515 -39.76 -22.32 -16.52
C ARG A 515 -38.92 -21.20 -17.14
N GLU A 516 -37.88 -21.54 -17.91
CA GLU A 516 -36.98 -20.58 -18.57
C GLU A 516 -36.30 -19.58 -17.61
N ARG A 517 -36.10 -19.98 -16.35
CA ARG A 517 -35.47 -19.18 -15.28
C ARG A 517 -33.95 -19.22 -15.33
N GLU A 518 -33.37 -18.95 -16.51
CA GLU A 518 -31.93 -19.03 -16.77
C GLU A 518 -31.09 -18.13 -15.85
N TYR A 519 -31.53 -16.89 -15.61
CA TYR A 519 -30.87 -15.95 -14.71
C TYR A 519 -30.56 -16.58 -13.34
N PHE A 520 -31.54 -17.28 -12.77
CA PHE A 520 -31.42 -17.90 -11.45
C PHE A 520 -30.45 -19.08 -11.43
N LEU A 521 -30.37 -19.83 -12.54
CA LEU A 521 -29.40 -20.92 -12.71
C LEU A 521 -27.97 -20.38 -12.76
N VAL A 522 -27.76 -19.27 -13.49
CA VAL A 522 -26.45 -18.59 -13.57
C VAL A 522 -26.05 -18.02 -12.20
N ILE A 523 -26.94 -17.31 -11.51
CA ILE A 523 -26.65 -16.77 -10.18
C ILE A 523 -26.32 -17.89 -9.18
N LEU A 524 -27.09 -18.98 -9.18
CA LEU A 524 -26.80 -20.14 -8.34
C LEU A 524 -25.39 -20.68 -8.63
N ALA A 525 -25.05 -20.83 -9.90
CA ALA A 525 -23.73 -21.32 -10.32
C ALA A 525 -22.59 -20.38 -9.88
N GLN A 526 -22.77 -19.06 -9.98
CA GLN A 526 -21.80 -18.08 -9.47
C GLN A 526 -21.58 -18.23 -7.96
N ARG A 527 -22.64 -18.43 -7.16
CA ARG A 527 -22.53 -18.63 -5.70
C ARG A 527 -21.81 -19.92 -5.34
N LEU A 528 -22.02 -20.99 -6.10
CA LEU A 528 -21.36 -22.28 -5.91
C LEU A 528 -19.89 -22.28 -6.35
N GLY A 529 -19.52 -21.44 -7.32
CA GLY A 529 -18.13 -21.23 -7.73
C GLY A 529 -17.42 -22.54 -8.08
N ARG A 530 -16.28 -22.82 -7.42
CA ARG A 530 -15.51 -24.06 -7.65
C ARG A 530 -16.30 -25.35 -7.40
N ARG A 531 -17.38 -25.30 -6.59
CA ARG A 531 -18.21 -26.47 -6.28
C ARG A 531 -19.06 -26.95 -7.45
N LEU A 532 -19.14 -26.17 -8.54
CA LEU A 532 -19.70 -26.62 -9.82
C LEU A 532 -19.02 -27.88 -10.36
N ARG A 533 -17.76 -28.14 -9.97
CA ARG A 533 -17.01 -29.34 -10.39
C ARG A 533 -17.66 -30.65 -9.98
N VAL A 534 -18.44 -30.63 -8.90
CA VAL A 534 -19.08 -31.82 -8.33
C VAL A 534 -20.62 -31.75 -8.40
N PHE A 535 -21.18 -30.86 -9.22
CA PHE A 535 -22.63 -30.76 -9.45
C PHE A 535 -22.98 -30.89 -10.95
N PRO A 536 -22.95 -32.12 -11.51
CA PRO A 536 -23.04 -32.34 -12.95
C PRO A 536 -24.39 -31.92 -13.56
N GLU A 537 -25.49 -31.97 -12.81
CA GLU A 537 -26.82 -31.54 -13.27
C GLU A 537 -26.83 -30.05 -13.63
N LEU A 538 -26.24 -29.20 -12.78
CA LEU A 538 -26.16 -27.77 -13.03
C LEU A 538 -25.15 -27.46 -14.15
N VAL A 539 -24.05 -28.21 -14.26
CA VAL A 539 -23.11 -28.07 -15.38
C VAL A 539 -23.79 -28.35 -16.72
N ARG A 540 -24.58 -29.42 -16.84
CA ARG A 540 -25.36 -29.74 -18.05
C ARG A 540 -26.39 -28.65 -18.39
N LEU A 541 -26.93 -27.97 -17.37
CA LEU A 541 -27.83 -26.83 -17.56
C LEU A 541 -27.07 -25.60 -18.07
N LEU A 542 -25.91 -25.30 -17.49
CA LEU A 542 -25.06 -24.18 -17.94
C LEU A 542 -24.53 -24.40 -19.36
N GLU A 543 -24.21 -25.64 -19.74
CA GLU A 543 -23.86 -26.00 -21.11
C GLU A 543 -24.98 -25.61 -22.07
N ARG A 544 -26.21 -26.06 -21.80
CA ARG A 544 -27.40 -25.68 -22.59
C ARG A 544 -27.66 -24.18 -22.60
N ILE A 545 -27.51 -23.49 -21.47
CA ILE A 545 -27.67 -22.03 -21.42
C ILE A 545 -26.62 -21.35 -22.30
N ALA A 546 -25.36 -21.80 -22.24
CA ALA A 546 -24.31 -21.27 -23.10
C ALA A 546 -24.62 -21.53 -24.59
N THR A 547 -25.11 -22.71 -24.95
CA THR A 547 -25.34 -23.11 -26.35
C THR A 547 -26.65 -22.66 -26.95
N ASP A 548 -27.71 -22.47 -26.17
CA ASP A 548 -29.08 -22.34 -26.69
C ASP A 548 -29.75 -21.03 -26.27
N SER A 549 -29.33 -20.40 -25.16
CA SER A 549 -29.97 -19.17 -24.67
C SER A 549 -29.88 -18.05 -25.69
N LYS A 550 -31.00 -17.33 -25.87
CA LYS A 550 -31.07 -16.10 -26.69
C LYS A 550 -30.65 -14.85 -25.91
N VAL A 551 -30.46 -14.96 -24.60
CA VAL A 551 -30.06 -13.83 -23.74
C VAL A 551 -28.53 -13.81 -23.63
N GLN A 552 -27.91 -12.82 -24.29
CA GLN A 552 -26.45 -12.68 -24.36
C GLN A 552 -25.78 -12.71 -22.96
N MET A 553 -26.39 -12.07 -21.97
CA MET A 553 -25.87 -12.04 -20.59
C MET A 553 -25.80 -13.44 -19.99
N HIS A 554 -26.85 -14.25 -20.12
CA HIS A 554 -26.91 -15.59 -19.52
C HIS A 554 -25.92 -16.54 -20.18
N ALA A 555 -25.90 -16.55 -21.53
CA ALA A 555 -24.95 -17.37 -22.29
C ALA A 555 -23.49 -17.00 -21.97
N GLY A 556 -23.20 -15.70 -21.88
CA GLY A 556 -21.86 -15.19 -21.56
C GLY A 556 -21.38 -15.59 -20.17
N GLU A 557 -22.23 -15.41 -19.15
CA GLU A 557 -21.92 -15.77 -17.76
C GLU A 557 -21.80 -17.28 -17.56
N ALA A 558 -22.72 -18.07 -18.16
CA ALA A 558 -22.63 -19.53 -18.14
C ALA A 558 -21.31 -20.01 -18.77
N GLY A 559 -20.95 -19.47 -19.95
CA GLY A 559 -19.68 -19.78 -20.62
C GLY A 559 -18.45 -19.38 -19.80
N ALA A 560 -18.49 -18.23 -19.11
CA ALA A 560 -17.40 -17.79 -18.24
C ALA A 560 -17.19 -18.73 -17.04
N LEU A 561 -18.28 -19.21 -16.43
CA LEU A 561 -18.25 -20.18 -15.34
C LEU A 561 -17.71 -21.53 -15.81
N LEU A 562 -18.16 -22.01 -16.98
CA LEU A 562 -17.65 -23.24 -17.59
C LEU A 562 -16.16 -23.12 -17.93
N TRP A 563 -15.72 -22.03 -18.55
CA TRP A 563 -14.30 -21.84 -18.86
C TRP A 563 -13.42 -21.87 -17.59
N ARG A 564 -13.89 -21.27 -16.50
CA ARG A 564 -13.13 -21.19 -15.24
C ARG A 564 -13.09 -22.52 -14.48
N TRP A 565 -14.22 -23.22 -14.41
CA TRP A 565 -14.37 -24.37 -13.51
C TRP A 565 -14.41 -25.72 -14.21
N GLN A 566 -14.75 -25.74 -15.50
CA GLN A 566 -14.82 -26.90 -16.39
C GLN A 566 -14.03 -26.64 -17.71
N PRO A 567 -12.72 -26.34 -17.64
CA PRO A 567 -11.97 -25.88 -18.80
C PRO A 567 -11.89 -26.91 -19.93
N ALA A 568 -11.85 -28.22 -19.63
CA ALA A 568 -11.83 -29.27 -20.66
C ALA A 568 -13.09 -29.21 -21.53
N LEU A 569 -14.27 -29.19 -20.90
CA LEU A 569 -15.55 -29.04 -21.58
C LEU A 569 -15.60 -27.75 -22.42
N TRP A 570 -15.12 -26.63 -21.88
CA TRP A 570 -15.13 -25.36 -22.62
C TRP A 570 -14.23 -25.38 -23.87
N HIS A 571 -13.09 -26.08 -23.83
CA HIS A 571 -12.21 -26.22 -25.00
C HIS A 571 -12.86 -26.99 -26.15
N GLU A 572 -13.81 -27.88 -25.86
CA GLU A 572 -14.61 -28.60 -26.84
C GLU A 572 -15.84 -27.79 -27.30
N LEU A 573 -16.51 -27.13 -26.35
CA LEU A 573 -17.77 -26.43 -26.56
C LEU A 573 -17.61 -25.13 -27.36
N ALA A 574 -16.67 -24.26 -26.96
CA ALA A 574 -16.56 -22.93 -27.55
C ALA A 574 -16.27 -22.93 -29.06
N PRO A 575 -15.40 -23.81 -29.61
CA PRO A 575 -15.22 -23.94 -31.05
C PRO A 575 -16.50 -24.36 -31.80
N ARG A 576 -17.27 -25.31 -31.25
CA ARG A 576 -18.55 -25.75 -31.82
C ARG A 576 -19.56 -24.61 -31.85
N MET A 577 -19.67 -23.85 -30.75
CA MET A 577 -20.55 -22.69 -30.68
C MET A 577 -20.22 -21.64 -31.76
N ILE A 578 -18.95 -21.33 -32.00
CA ILE A 578 -18.55 -20.37 -33.04
C ILE A 578 -18.84 -20.92 -34.44
N HIS A 579 -18.60 -22.20 -34.67
CA HIS A 579 -18.87 -22.85 -35.95
C HIS A 579 -20.37 -22.85 -36.29
N ASP A 580 -21.20 -23.22 -35.31
CA ASP A 580 -22.66 -23.35 -35.51
C ASP A 580 -23.35 -21.99 -35.56
N ASP A 581 -22.88 -21.01 -34.78
CA ASP A 581 -23.39 -19.64 -34.76
C ASP A 581 -22.26 -18.62 -34.51
N PRO A 582 -21.70 -18.01 -35.57
CA PRO A 582 -20.62 -17.03 -35.42
C PRO A 582 -20.99 -15.78 -34.61
N SER A 583 -22.29 -15.50 -34.38
CA SER A 583 -22.70 -14.41 -33.49
C SER A 583 -22.28 -14.63 -32.04
N CYS A 584 -21.91 -15.86 -31.65
CA CYS A 584 -21.31 -16.19 -30.35
C CYS A 584 -20.04 -15.39 -30.03
N LEU A 585 -19.37 -14.81 -31.03
CA LEU A 585 -18.24 -13.90 -30.83
C LEU A 585 -18.61 -12.60 -30.07
N ALA A 586 -19.91 -12.31 -29.88
CA ALA A 586 -20.36 -11.23 -29.00
C ALA A 586 -20.18 -11.56 -27.51
N LEU A 587 -19.98 -12.83 -27.16
CA LEU A 587 -19.77 -13.27 -25.79
C LEU A 587 -18.31 -13.06 -25.39
N ALA A 588 -18.08 -12.28 -24.33
CA ALA A 588 -16.75 -11.94 -23.85
C ALA A 588 -15.89 -13.18 -23.52
N CYS A 589 -16.49 -14.24 -22.97
CA CYS A 589 -15.81 -15.50 -22.66
C CYS A 589 -15.34 -16.24 -23.91
N VAL A 590 -16.15 -16.27 -24.98
CA VAL A 590 -15.85 -16.92 -26.25
C VAL A 590 -14.74 -16.19 -26.99
N ILE A 591 -14.85 -14.86 -27.13
CA ILE A 591 -13.84 -14.09 -27.87
C ILE A 591 -12.48 -14.04 -27.15
N ARG A 592 -12.48 -13.97 -25.80
CA ARG A 592 -11.26 -14.07 -25.01
C ARG A 592 -10.62 -15.44 -25.14
N PHE A 593 -11.42 -16.51 -25.13
CA PHE A 593 -10.94 -17.87 -25.35
C PHE A 593 -10.31 -18.01 -26.75
N ALA A 594 -10.99 -17.57 -27.80
CA ALA A 594 -10.48 -17.60 -29.17
C ALA A 594 -9.18 -16.79 -29.31
N ASN A 595 -9.12 -15.57 -28.77
CA ASN A 595 -7.91 -14.74 -28.80
C ASN A 595 -6.73 -15.33 -27.99
N ALA A 596 -7.00 -16.10 -26.93
CA ALA A 596 -5.97 -16.72 -26.10
C ALA A 596 -5.49 -18.07 -26.67
N HIS A 597 -6.41 -18.91 -27.18
CA HIS A 597 -6.16 -20.33 -27.45
C HIS A 597 -6.43 -20.78 -28.89
N ARG A 598 -7.36 -20.13 -29.61
CA ARG A 598 -7.88 -20.56 -30.92
C ARG A 598 -8.02 -19.39 -31.90
N GLN A 599 -6.89 -18.77 -32.23
CA GLN A 599 -6.86 -17.60 -33.12
C GLN A 599 -7.31 -17.94 -34.55
N ASP A 600 -7.20 -19.22 -34.94
CA ASP A 600 -7.70 -19.76 -36.20
C ASP A 600 -9.21 -19.48 -36.38
N LEU A 601 -9.99 -19.55 -35.31
CA LEU A 601 -11.44 -19.30 -35.33
C LEU A 601 -11.79 -17.81 -35.50
N LEU A 602 -10.85 -16.89 -35.27
CA LEU A 602 -11.06 -15.46 -35.48
C LEU A 602 -10.83 -15.05 -36.93
N THR A 603 -9.98 -15.78 -37.66
CA THR A 603 -9.52 -15.44 -39.02
C THR A 603 -10.66 -15.08 -39.99
N PRO A 604 -11.76 -15.85 -40.07
CA PRO A 604 -12.86 -15.56 -41.01
C PRO A 604 -13.59 -14.24 -40.71
N HIS A 605 -13.43 -13.70 -39.49
CA HIS A 605 -14.18 -12.56 -38.98
C HIS A 605 -13.35 -11.28 -38.85
N LEU A 606 -12.05 -11.32 -39.20
CA LEU A 606 -11.17 -10.16 -39.05
C LEU A 606 -11.56 -8.98 -39.95
N GLU A 607 -12.06 -9.26 -41.16
CA GLU A 607 -12.52 -8.24 -42.14
C GLU A 607 -13.99 -7.83 -41.95
N ALA A 608 -14.70 -8.49 -41.04
CA ALA A 608 -16.12 -8.25 -40.85
C ALA A 608 -16.34 -6.82 -40.29
N ARG A 609 -17.11 -6.02 -41.02
CA ARG A 609 -17.58 -4.69 -40.57
C ARG A 609 -18.96 -4.72 -39.92
N LYS A 610 -19.63 -5.86 -40.00
CA LYS A 610 -20.92 -6.13 -39.39
C LYS A 610 -20.80 -7.38 -38.55
N MET A 611 -21.48 -7.37 -37.41
CA MET A 611 -21.56 -8.56 -36.57
C MET A 611 -22.16 -9.70 -37.39
N PRO A 612 -21.68 -10.95 -37.28
CA PRO A 612 -22.35 -12.06 -37.93
C PRO A 612 -23.81 -12.15 -37.49
N LYS A 613 -24.72 -12.29 -38.46
CA LYS A 613 -26.14 -12.51 -38.17
C LYS A 613 -26.27 -13.87 -37.48
N GLY A 614 -26.98 -13.89 -36.38
CA GLY A 614 -27.22 -15.11 -35.61
C GLY A 614 -28.06 -14.80 -34.38
N ARG A 615 -27.90 -15.61 -33.36
CA ARG A 615 -28.71 -15.51 -32.14
C ARG A 615 -28.50 -14.22 -31.35
N PHE A 616 -27.26 -13.73 -31.28
CA PHE A 616 -26.92 -12.54 -30.49
C PHE A 616 -26.83 -11.26 -31.32
N SER A 617 -27.10 -11.32 -32.63
CA SER A 617 -27.07 -10.14 -33.48
C SER A 617 -27.93 -10.26 -34.73
N SER A 618 -28.60 -9.17 -35.07
CA SER A 618 -29.37 -9.04 -36.32
C SER A 618 -28.50 -8.94 -37.58
N GLY A 619 -27.18 -8.78 -37.41
CA GLY A 619 -26.23 -8.52 -38.49
C GLY A 619 -26.27 -7.10 -39.05
N LYS A 620 -27.09 -6.21 -38.47
CA LYS A 620 -27.17 -4.80 -38.86
C LYS A 620 -26.15 -3.92 -38.13
N THR A 621 -25.71 -4.35 -36.95
CA THR A 621 -24.81 -3.57 -36.08
C THR A 621 -23.41 -3.49 -36.67
N GLY A 622 -22.89 -2.27 -36.83
CA GLY A 622 -21.49 -2.04 -37.14
C GLY A 622 -20.61 -2.64 -36.06
N TRP A 623 -19.66 -3.48 -36.46
CA TRP A 623 -18.87 -4.28 -35.53
C TRP A 623 -17.44 -4.36 -36.01
N VAL A 624 -16.53 -4.29 -35.04
CA VAL A 624 -15.14 -4.65 -35.18
C VAL A 624 -14.82 -5.56 -34.01
N LEU A 625 -14.07 -6.63 -34.27
CA LEU A 625 -13.72 -7.63 -33.27
C LEU A 625 -13.23 -6.97 -31.96
N PRO A 626 -13.90 -7.20 -30.80
CA PRO A 626 -13.58 -6.56 -29.53
C PRO A 626 -12.36 -7.22 -28.85
N VAL A 627 -11.26 -7.34 -29.59
CA VAL A 627 -9.95 -7.78 -29.10
C VAL A 627 -9.06 -6.55 -28.91
N HIS A 628 -8.49 -6.41 -27.71
CA HIS A 628 -7.71 -5.24 -27.32
C HIS A 628 -6.22 -5.52 -27.13
N ASP A 629 -5.82 -6.79 -27.05
CA ASP A 629 -4.45 -7.23 -26.81
C ASP A 629 -4.17 -8.64 -27.32
N GLY A 630 -2.92 -9.09 -27.15
CA GLY A 630 -2.53 -10.44 -27.49
C GLY A 630 -2.19 -10.66 -28.96
N PHE A 631 -2.07 -9.59 -29.74
CA PHE A 631 -1.79 -9.64 -31.17
C PHE A 631 -0.49 -10.35 -31.54
N GLY A 632 0.50 -10.42 -30.63
CA GLY A 632 1.69 -11.27 -30.82
C GLY A 632 1.39 -12.77 -30.98
N ARG A 633 0.19 -13.23 -30.61
CA ARG A 633 -0.32 -14.59 -30.86
C ARG A 633 -0.99 -14.74 -32.22
N TRP A 634 -1.10 -13.69 -33.03
CA TRP A 634 -1.74 -13.74 -34.35
C TRP A 634 -0.66 -13.88 -35.43
N THR A 635 -1.05 -14.37 -36.61
CA THR A 635 -0.17 -14.38 -37.78
C THR A 635 0.02 -12.97 -38.32
N ARG A 636 1.05 -12.78 -39.15
CA ARG A 636 1.28 -11.51 -39.84
C ARG A 636 0.05 -11.06 -40.63
N ARG A 637 -0.53 -11.98 -41.41
CA ARG A 637 -1.72 -11.71 -42.23
C ARG A 637 -2.90 -11.30 -41.35
N GLN A 638 -3.16 -12.03 -40.26
CA GLN A 638 -4.24 -11.70 -39.32
C GLN A 638 -4.09 -10.28 -38.76
N GLN A 639 -2.86 -9.92 -38.35
CA GLN A 639 -2.56 -8.59 -37.83
C GLN A 639 -2.78 -7.48 -38.86
N GLN A 640 -2.24 -7.64 -40.07
CA GLN A 640 -2.38 -6.67 -41.16
C GLN A 640 -3.84 -6.47 -41.58
N VAL A 641 -4.58 -7.58 -41.70
CA VAL A 641 -6.00 -7.57 -42.03
C VAL A 641 -6.80 -6.77 -41.00
N PHE A 642 -6.61 -7.07 -39.71
CA PHE A 642 -7.31 -6.37 -38.64
C PHE A 642 -6.87 -4.90 -38.51
N ALA A 643 -5.58 -4.61 -38.69
CA ALA A 643 -5.08 -3.24 -38.71
C ALA A 643 -5.76 -2.40 -39.80
N ARG A 644 -5.90 -2.91 -41.03
CA ARG A 644 -6.61 -2.21 -42.12
C ARG A 644 -8.06 -1.88 -41.76
N VAL A 645 -8.74 -2.77 -41.05
CA VAL A 645 -10.12 -2.54 -40.58
C VAL A 645 -10.16 -1.44 -39.53
N LEU A 646 -9.21 -1.44 -38.59
CA LEU A 646 -9.11 -0.38 -37.57
C LEU A 646 -8.74 0.98 -38.16
N VAL A 647 -7.86 1.02 -39.17
CA VAL A 647 -7.55 2.24 -39.92
C VAL A 647 -8.81 2.76 -40.61
N GLY A 648 -9.54 1.89 -41.30
CA GLY A 648 -10.81 2.27 -41.93
C GLY A 648 -11.79 2.88 -40.93
N LEU A 649 -11.95 2.26 -39.75
CA LEU A 649 -12.82 2.77 -38.68
C LEU A 649 -12.36 4.12 -38.12
N ALA A 650 -11.05 4.32 -37.96
CA ALA A 650 -10.50 5.57 -37.40
C ALA A 650 -10.57 6.75 -38.40
N SER A 651 -10.65 6.46 -39.69
CA SER A 651 -10.72 7.46 -40.77
C SER A 651 -12.17 7.85 -41.16
N GLU A 652 -13.19 7.23 -40.58
CA GLU A 652 -14.60 7.55 -40.84
C GLU A 652 -14.97 8.92 -40.23
N LYS A 653 -15.45 9.87 -41.05
CA LYS A 653 -15.74 11.26 -40.64
C LYS A 653 -16.78 11.37 -39.53
N ASP A 654 -17.83 10.54 -39.58
CA ASP A 654 -18.99 10.62 -38.68
C ASP A 654 -18.90 9.63 -37.51
N ARG A 655 -17.71 9.09 -37.23
CA ARG A 655 -17.54 8.07 -36.18
C ARG A 655 -17.45 8.71 -34.79
N ASP A 656 -18.07 8.05 -33.81
CA ASP A 656 -18.01 8.46 -32.42
C ASP A 656 -16.58 8.45 -31.84
N ALA A 657 -16.28 9.42 -30.98
CA ALA A 657 -14.97 9.59 -30.35
C ALA A 657 -14.46 8.32 -29.61
N PRO A 658 -15.27 7.60 -28.81
CA PRO A 658 -14.85 6.35 -28.18
C PRO A 658 -14.39 5.27 -29.16
N ALA A 659 -15.08 5.11 -30.30
CA ALA A 659 -14.71 4.12 -31.32
C ALA A 659 -13.37 4.46 -31.98
N VAL A 660 -13.13 5.74 -32.30
CA VAL A 660 -11.84 6.22 -32.84
C VAL A 660 -10.71 6.01 -31.83
N ALA A 661 -10.92 6.39 -30.57
CA ALA A 661 -9.97 6.17 -29.48
C ALA A 661 -9.64 4.68 -29.30
N GLY A 662 -10.67 3.83 -29.31
CA GLY A 662 -10.53 2.39 -29.22
C GLY A 662 -9.79 1.78 -30.41
N ALA A 663 -9.97 2.32 -31.62
CA ALA A 663 -9.27 1.86 -32.83
C ALA A 663 -7.78 2.20 -32.78
N LEU A 664 -7.44 3.46 -32.51
CA LEU A 664 -6.05 3.94 -32.42
C LEU A 664 -5.28 3.26 -31.29
N ALA A 665 -5.92 3.05 -30.13
CA ALA A 665 -5.30 2.33 -29.01
C ALA A 665 -4.98 0.86 -29.34
N ARG A 666 -5.77 0.22 -30.21
CA ARG A 666 -5.53 -1.16 -30.68
C ARG A 666 -4.45 -1.20 -31.76
N LEU A 667 -4.48 -0.27 -32.72
CA LEU A 667 -3.47 -0.16 -33.78
C LEU A 667 -2.05 -0.08 -33.21
N ALA A 668 -1.84 0.76 -32.20
CA ALA A 668 -0.54 0.91 -31.55
C ALA A 668 0.00 -0.37 -30.86
N ARG A 669 -0.81 -1.42 -30.74
CA ARG A 669 -0.42 -2.71 -30.13
C ARG A 669 -0.24 -3.83 -31.16
N ILE A 670 -0.44 -3.53 -32.45
CA ILE A 670 -0.29 -4.49 -33.55
C ILE A 670 1.04 -4.18 -34.25
N PRO A 671 2.10 -4.99 -34.04
CA PRO A 671 3.40 -4.75 -34.65
C PRO A 671 3.39 -4.69 -36.19
N GLU A 672 2.49 -5.42 -36.83
CA GLU A 672 2.39 -5.46 -38.30
C GLU A 672 1.42 -4.41 -38.87
N ALA A 673 1.00 -3.42 -38.08
CA ALA A 673 0.18 -2.31 -38.57
C ALA A 673 1.02 -1.31 -39.38
N ASP A 674 0.39 -0.68 -40.37
CA ASP A 674 1.03 0.40 -41.14
C ASP A 674 1.01 1.71 -40.35
N VAL A 675 2.19 2.23 -40.03
CA VAL A 675 2.36 3.49 -39.30
C VAL A 675 1.86 4.69 -40.09
N ALA A 676 1.99 4.66 -41.42
CA ALA A 676 1.70 5.80 -42.28
C ALA A 676 0.22 6.22 -42.19
N ALA A 677 -0.66 5.24 -41.98
CA ALA A 677 -2.07 5.49 -41.72
C ALA A 677 -2.31 6.28 -40.42
N VAL A 678 -1.55 5.99 -39.35
CA VAL A 678 -1.66 6.70 -38.07
C VAL A 678 -0.99 8.07 -38.13
N GLU A 679 0.11 8.20 -38.87
CA GLU A 679 0.74 9.50 -39.18
C GLU A 679 -0.24 10.40 -39.95
N GLY A 680 -0.95 9.86 -40.94
CA GLY A 680 -2.02 10.59 -41.63
C GLY A 680 -3.10 11.10 -40.68
N LEU A 681 -3.55 10.27 -39.73
CA LEU A 681 -4.54 10.65 -38.71
C LEU A 681 -3.98 11.67 -37.70
N ALA A 682 -2.68 11.66 -37.44
CA ALA A 682 -2.02 12.67 -36.62
C ALA A 682 -2.00 14.06 -37.27
N ASN A 683 -2.28 14.16 -38.57
CA ASN A 683 -2.37 15.42 -39.33
C ASN A 683 -3.81 15.82 -39.68
N CYS A 684 -4.83 15.09 -39.20
CA CYS A 684 -6.23 15.40 -39.54
C CYS A 684 -6.75 16.69 -38.86
N GLU A 685 -7.78 17.30 -39.44
CA GLU A 685 -8.42 18.52 -38.91
C GLU A 685 -9.10 18.30 -37.54
N ASN A 686 -9.59 17.08 -37.29
CA ASN A 686 -10.24 16.74 -36.02
C ASN A 686 -9.22 16.69 -34.87
N LEU A 687 -9.22 17.70 -34.00
CA LEU A 687 -8.28 17.84 -32.88
C LEU A 687 -8.28 16.63 -31.92
N PHE A 688 -9.43 15.99 -31.73
CA PHE A 688 -9.56 14.83 -30.85
C PHE A 688 -8.88 13.60 -31.46
N THR A 689 -9.18 13.26 -32.72
CA THR A 689 -8.54 12.16 -33.45
C THR A 689 -7.03 12.38 -33.58
N ARG A 690 -6.63 13.62 -33.89
CA ARG A 690 -5.25 14.08 -33.98
C ARG A 690 -4.47 13.79 -32.68
N GLY A 691 -4.98 14.24 -31.54
CA GLY A 691 -4.34 14.00 -30.24
C GLY A 691 -4.22 12.52 -29.88
N LEU A 692 -5.24 11.72 -30.20
CA LEU A 692 -5.22 10.27 -29.98
C LEU A 692 -4.23 9.54 -30.88
N ALA A 693 -4.07 9.97 -32.13
CA ALA A 693 -3.13 9.39 -33.07
C ALA A 693 -1.68 9.64 -32.61
N ILE A 694 -1.37 10.85 -32.14
CA ILE A 694 -0.07 11.17 -31.52
C ILE A 694 0.19 10.29 -30.28
N ALA A 695 -0.83 10.11 -29.44
CA ALA A 695 -0.73 9.23 -28.27
C ALA A 695 -0.58 7.75 -28.66
N ALA A 696 -1.09 7.33 -29.82
CA ALA A 696 -0.90 5.98 -30.38
C ALA A 696 0.54 5.78 -30.88
N LEU A 697 1.11 6.75 -31.60
CA LEU A 697 2.53 6.73 -32.03
C LEU A 697 3.49 6.59 -30.84
N ALA A 698 3.16 7.17 -29.69
CA ALA A 698 3.93 7.00 -28.45
C ALA A 698 4.12 5.54 -28.01
N ARG A 699 3.23 4.64 -28.45
CA ARG A 699 3.16 3.23 -28.04
C ARG A 699 3.57 2.27 -29.14
N TRP A 700 3.95 2.79 -30.31
CA TRP A 700 4.37 1.99 -31.47
C TRP A 700 5.47 0.99 -31.10
N ASP A 701 5.60 -0.08 -31.88
CA ASP A 701 6.45 -1.22 -31.52
C ASP A 701 7.94 -0.97 -31.81
N ASP A 702 8.25 -0.31 -32.93
CA ASP A 702 9.59 0.02 -33.41
C ASP A 702 9.73 1.54 -33.63
N ASP A 703 10.82 2.02 -34.24
CA ASP A 703 11.15 3.45 -34.42
C ASP A 703 10.32 4.19 -35.47
N ALA A 704 9.37 3.51 -36.11
CA ALA A 704 8.39 4.14 -36.99
C ALA A 704 7.56 5.20 -36.24
N GLY A 705 7.19 6.29 -36.92
CA GLY A 705 6.42 7.39 -36.32
C GLY A 705 7.25 8.43 -35.55
N LEU A 706 8.54 8.17 -35.26
CA LEU A 706 9.42 9.15 -34.61
C LEU A 706 9.57 10.47 -35.41
N PRO A 707 9.77 10.45 -36.75
CA PRO A 707 9.85 11.68 -37.53
C PRO A 707 8.57 12.53 -37.49
N GLU A 708 7.39 11.89 -37.52
CA GLU A 708 6.10 12.57 -37.34
C GLU A 708 6.00 13.21 -35.96
N LEU A 709 6.40 12.50 -34.89
CA LEU A 709 6.41 13.07 -33.54
C LEU A 709 7.35 14.28 -33.44
N ALA A 710 8.53 14.24 -34.07
CA ALA A 710 9.45 15.38 -34.12
C ALA A 710 8.82 16.60 -34.82
N ARG A 711 8.08 16.38 -35.91
CA ARG A 711 7.32 17.44 -36.60
C ARG A 711 6.16 17.97 -35.75
N CYS A 712 5.41 17.11 -35.06
CA CYS A 712 4.35 17.52 -34.13
C CYS A 712 4.87 18.40 -32.98
N MET A 713 6.14 18.24 -32.58
CA MET A 713 6.74 19.14 -31.58
C MET A 713 6.89 20.57 -32.11
N GLN A 714 6.92 20.80 -33.42
CA GLN A 714 7.15 22.12 -34.02
C GLN A 714 5.89 22.96 -34.21
N ASP A 715 4.68 22.41 -34.05
CA ASP A 715 3.42 23.11 -34.30
C ASP A 715 2.53 23.17 -33.04
N ASP A 716 1.24 23.38 -33.22
CA ASP A 716 0.22 23.45 -32.16
C ASP A 716 0.06 22.14 -31.38
N ARG A 717 0.61 21.02 -31.88
CA ARG A 717 0.50 19.67 -31.31
C ARG A 717 1.59 19.35 -30.27
N ALA A 718 2.50 20.29 -30.00
CA ALA A 718 3.71 20.06 -29.20
C ALA A 718 3.44 19.51 -27.80
N SER A 719 2.39 19.98 -27.12
CA SER A 719 2.06 19.56 -25.76
C SER A 719 1.78 18.06 -25.65
N VAL A 720 1.11 17.46 -26.64
CA VAL A 720 0.80 16.02 -26.68
C VAL A 720 2.01 15.23 -27.17
N ALA A 721 2.73 15.76 -28.16
CA ALA A 721 3.90 15.10 -28.75
C ALA A 721 5.05 14.93 -27.76
N ILE A 722 5.27 15.90 -26.86
CA ILE A 722 6.28 15.81 -25.78
C ILE A 722 6.08 14.56 -24.93
N TYR A 723 4.86 14.31 -24.46
CA TYR A 723 4.55 13.12 -23.66
C TYR A 723 4.72 11.82 -24.46
N ALA A 724 4.41 11.87 -25.76
CA ALA A 724 4.61 10.74 -26.66
C ALA A 724 6.10 10.38 -26.80
N VAL A 725 6.94 11.39 -27.04
CA VAL A 725 8.40 11.25 -27.18
C VAL A 725 9.05 10.76 -25.88
N LEU A 726 8.66 11.31 -24.72
CA LEU A 726 9.15 10.87 -23.41
C LEU A 726 8.97 9.35 -23.22
N ARG A 727 7.82 8.81 -23.64
CA ARG A 727 7.54 7.37 -23.56
C ARG A 727 8.42 6.55 -24.52
N ARG A 728 8.71 7.07 -25.71
CA ARG A 728 9.56 6.42 -26.73
C ARG A 728 11.01 6.30 -26.28
N ILE A 729 11.60 7.40 -25.82
CA ILE A 729 13.01 7.48 -25.41
C ILE A 729 13.36 6.48 -24.31
N ARG A 730 12.45 6.24 -23.35
CA ARG A 730 12.65 5.25 -22.27
C ARG A 730 12.86 3.80 -22.76
N ARG A 731 12.52 3.50 -24.01
CA ARG A 731 12.66 2.16 -24.63
C ARG A 731 13.81 2.06 -25.62
N MET A 732 14.51 3.16 -25.89
CA MET A 732 15.64 3.24 -26.80
C MET A 732 16.96 3.11 -26.04
N SER A 733 18.04 2.75 -26.75
CA SER A 733 19.39 2.91 -26.21
C SER A 733 19.72 4.41 -26.09
N ALA A 734 20.60 4.77 -25.15
CA ALA A 734 20.98 6.18 -24.95
C ALA A 734 21.55 6.84 -26.23
N PRO A 735 22.40 6.16 -27.05
CA PRO A 735 22.87 6.73 -28.31
C PRO A 735 21.73 6.99 -29.31
N ALA A 736 20.81 6.05 -29.49
CA ALA A 736 19.69 6.20 -30.42
C ALA A 736 18.72 7.30 -29.98
N ALA A 737 18.43 7.36 -28.67
CA ALA A 737 17.61 8.42 -28.09
C ALA A 737 18.24 9.81 -28.29
N LEU A 738 19.55 9.95 -28.03
CA LEU A 738 20.24 11.21 -28.22
C LEU A 738 20.30 11.62 -29.70
N ALA A 739 20.55 10.66 -30.60
CA ALA A 739 20.52 10.91 -32.03
C ALA A 739 19.16 11.45 -32.48
N PHE A 740 18.06 10.84 -32.01
CA PHE A 740 16.72 11.35 -32.26
C PHE A 740 16.51 12.76 -31.68
N LEU A 741 16.86 12.99 -30.40
CA LEU A 741 16.68 14.30 -29.76
C LEU A 741 17.43 15.43 -30.50
N ARG A 742 18.59 15.14 -31.10
CA ARG A 742 19.34 16.10 -31.93
C ARG A 742 18.62 16.50 -33.22
N THR A 743 17.68 15.68 -33.70
CA THR A 743 16.88 16.01 -34.90
C THR A 743 15.72 16.96 -34.60
N VAL A 744 15.37 17.18 -33.33
CA VAL A 744 14.22 18.00 -32.93
C VAL A 744 14.64 19.48 -32.84
N PRO A 745 14.07 20.39 -33.65
CA PRO A 745 14.38 21.82 -33.52
C PRO A 745 13.94 22.40 -32.17
N LEU A 746 14.78 23.26 -31.57
CA LEU A 746 14.56 23.84 -30.24
C LEU A 746 13.98 25.27 -30.27
N ALA A 747 13.33 25.67 -31.37
CA ALA A 747 12.81 27.03 -31.55
C ALA A 747 11.71 27.42 -30.54
N LYS A 748 10.92 26.45 -30.06
CA LYS A 748 9.85 26.66 -29.06
C LYS A 748 10.36 26.36 -27.65
N VAL A 749 10.17 27.29 -26.71
CA VAL A 749 10.56 27.17 -25.30
C VAL A 749 10.05 25.86 -24.66
N THR A 750 8.78 25.52 -24.87
CA THR A 750 8.16 24.30 -24.30
C THR A 750 8.79 23.01 -24.83
N VAL A 751 9.29 23.01 -26.08
CA VAL A 751 9.99 21.88 -26.69
C VAL A 751 11.42 21.83 -26.18
N ALA A 752 12.13 22.97 -26.23
CA ALA A 752 13.50 23.10 -25.82
C ALA A 752 13.71 22.57 -24.38
N LYS A 753 12.85 23.02 -23.45
CA LYS A 753 12.94 22.62 -22.05
C LYS A 753 12.76 21.10 -21.84
N GLU A 754 11.88 20.46 -22.61
CA GLU A 754 11.60 19.03 -22.46
C GLU A 754 12.64 18.16 -23.18
N VAL A 755 13.13 18.58 -24.35
CA VAL A 755 14.25 17.90 -25.05
C VAL A 755 15.50 17.87 -24.18
N LEU A 756 15.83 19.00 -23.53
CA LEU A 756 17.00 19.09 -22.65
C LEU A 756 16.85 18.20 -21.41
N ARG A 757 15.67 18.19 -20.77
CA ARG A 757 15.35 17.26 -19.65
C ARG A 757 15.49 15.80 -20.05
N LEU A 758 14.96 15.45 -21.21
CA LEU A 758 15.05 14.09 -21.76
C LEU A 758 16.51 13.71 -22.04
N ALA A 759 17.29 14.60 -22.66
CA ALA A 759 18.70 14.36 -22.91
C ALA A 759 19.45 14.14 -21.60
N GLY A 760 19.21 14.97 -20.57
CA GLY A 760 19.83 14.79 -19.26
C GLY A 760 19.54 13.43 -18.62
N SER A 761 18.32 12.92 -18.79
CA SER A 761 17.94 11.61 -18.27
C SER A 761 18.67 10.42 -18.89
N LEU A 762 19.39 10.61 -20.01
CA LEU A 762 20.17 9.56 -20.68
C LEU A 762 21.48 9.24 -19.95
N ARG A 763 22.00 10.14 -19.10
CA ARG A 763 23.19 9.94 -18.26
C ARG A 763 24.45 9.51 -19.04
N THR A 764 24.68 10.04 -20.24
CA THR A 764 25.90 9.80 -21.04
C THR A 764 26.71 11.08 -21.23
N ASP A 765 28.03 10.97 -21.43
CA ASP A 765 28.89 12.14 -21.69
C ASP A 765 28.48 12.90 -22.96
N ALA A 766 28.00 12.17 -23.98
CA ALA A 766 27.46 12.78 -25.20
C ALA A 766 26.19 13.59 -24.93
N ALA A 767 25.35 13.16 -23.97
CA ALA A 767 24.16 13.90 -23.57
C ALA A 767 24.51 15.12 -22.71
N LEU A 768 25.49 15.00 -21.81
CA LEU A 768 26.02 16.14 -21.05
C LEU A 768 26.57 17.21 -21.99
N ALA A 769 27.41 16.82 -22.97
CA ALA A 769 27.94 17.74 -23.97
C ALA A 769 26.83 18.43 -24.77
N PHE A 770 25.77 17.69 -25.12
CA PHE A 770 24.59 18.26 -25.78
C PHE A 770 23.86 19.28 -24.90
N VAL A 771 23.63 18.99 -23.61
CA VAL A 771 22.97 19.91 -22.68
C VAL A 771 23.82 21.17 -22.45
N LEU A 772 25.12 21.01 -22.20
CA LEU A 772 26.05 22.13 -21.97
C LEU A 772 26.20 23.03 -23.21
N GLY A 773 26.18 22.46 -24.41
CA GLY A 773 26.26 23.24 -25.67
C GLY A 773 25.11 24.23 -25.87
N HIS A 774 24.01 24.10 -25.12
CA HIS A 774 22.85 25.00 -25.18
C HIS A 774 22.80 26.00 -24.01
N GLU A 775 23.77 26.00 -23.10
CA GLU A 775 23.75 26.89 -21.93
C GLU A 775 23.91 28.36 -22.34
N ALA A 776 24.92 28.65 -23.17
CA ALA A 776 25.24 30.02 -23.60
C ALA A 776 24.14 30.66 -24.47
N SER A 777 23.34 29.87 -25.19
CA SER A 777 22.28 30.36 -26.08
C SER A 777 20.89 30.40 -25.42
N ALA A 778 20.73 29.89 -24.20
CA ALA A 778 19.46 29.84 -23.50
C ALA A 778 19.12 31.15 -22.77
N THR A 779 18.41 32.04 -23.45
CA THR A 779 17.97 33.34 -22.89
C THR A 779 16.68 33.25 -22.07
N HIS A 780 15.82 32.27 -22.32
CA HIS A 780 14.52 32.14 -21.64
C HIS A 780 14.62 31.36 -20.31
N LYS A 781 14.03 31.90 -19.23
CA LYS A 781 14.11 31.34 -17.87
C LYS A 781 13.76 29.86 -17.75
N ASP A 782 12.65 29.42 -18.36
CA ASP A 782 12.22 28.01 -18.28
C ASP A 782 13.19 27.03 -18.96
N VAL A 783 13.88 27.47 -20.02
CA VAL A 783 14.90 26.66 -20.71
C VAL A 783 16.13 26.56 -19.82
N ARG A 784 16.56 27.67 -19.20
CA ARG A 784 17.63 27.66 -18.19
C ARG A 784 17.32 26.71 -17.04
N ILE A 785 16.12 26.79 -16.45
CA ILE A 785 15.68 25.87 -15.39
C ILE A 785 15.70 24.40 -15.84
N ALA A 786 15.29 24.12 -17.08
CA ALA A 786 15.37 22.77 -17.61
C ALA A 786 16.81 22.27 -17.78
N ILE A 787 17.75 23.11 -18.24
CA ILE A 787 19.17 22.77 -18.27
C ILE A 787 19.63 22.41 -16.85
N LEU A 788 19.36 23.25 -15.85
CA LEU A 788 19.75 23.00 -14.46
C LEU A 788 19.21 21.67 -13.93
N ARG A 789 17.92 21.40 -14.12
CA ARG A 789 17.31 20.13 -13.70
C ARG A 789 17.88 18.92 -14.44
N SER A 790 18.27 19.09 -15.70
CA SER A 790 18.94 18.05 -16.49
C SER A 790 20.33 17.73 -15.95
N LEU A 791 21.03 18.76 -15.44
CA LEU A 791 22.38 18.64 -14.89
C LEU A 791 22.42 17.90 -13.56
N TRP A 792 21.30 17.76 -12.84
CA TRP A 792 21.23 16.94 -11.62
C TRP A 792 21.60 15.47 -11.85
N HIS A 793 21.48 14.99 -13.09
CA HIS A 793 21.90 13.65 -13.47
C HIS A 793 23.43 13.47 -13.63
N PHE A 794 24.19 14.56 -13.55
CA PHE A 794 25.65 14.63 -13.80
C PHE A 794 26.40 15.34 -12.67
N LEU A 795 25.88 15.32 -11.44
CA LEU A 795 26.49 15.99 -10.27
C LEU A 795 27.85 15.41 -9.86
N ASP A 796 28.34 14.39 -10.55
CA ASP A 796 29.70 13.88 -10.40
C ASP A 796 30.74 14.57 -11.27
N ARG A 797 30.31 15.36 -12.25
CA ARG A 797 31.21 16.07 -13.16
C ARG A 797 31.57 17.42 -12.54
N PRO A 798 32.86 17.73 -12.30
CA PRO A 798 33.27 19.00 -11.69
C PRO A 798 32.74 20.23 -12.43
N ALA A 799 32.77 20.20 -13.77
CA ALA A 799 32.29 21.29 -14.63
C ALA A 799 30.80 21.65 -14.40
N VAL A 800 29.98 20.71 -13.91
CA VAL A 800 28.57 20.97 -13.59
C VAL A 800 28.44 21.86 -12.37
N TRP A 801 29.27 21.65 -11.35
CA TRP A 801 29.26 22.48 -10.14
C TRP A 801 29.70 23.91 -10.41
N ASP A 802 30.70 24.10 -11.27
CA ASP A 802 31.14 25.44 -11.68
C ASP A 802 30.01 26.21 -12.36
N LEU A 803 29.20 25.52 -13.17
CA LEU A 803 28.02 26.11 -13.81
C LEU A 803 26.90 26.42 -12.81
N LEU A 804 26.59 25.50 -11.89
CA LEU A 804 25.60 25.74 -10.83
C LEU A 804 25.97 26.96 -9.98
N LEU A 805 27.26 27.13 -9.66
CA LEU A 805 27.75 28.30 -8.94
C LEU A 805 27.57 29.59 -9.76
N ARG A 806 27.95 29.59 -11.04
CA ARG A 806 27.71 30.76 -11.92
C ARG A 806 26.24 31.14 -11.97
N VAL A 807 25.34 30.17 -12.08
CA VAL A 807 23.88 30.39 -12.08
C VAL A 807 23.42 31.06 -10.79
N VAL A 808 23.85 30.57 -9.63
CA VAL A 808 23.50 31.18 -8.34
C VAL A 808 23.96 32.65 -8.27
N VAL A 809 25.13 32.96 -8.84
CA VAL A 809 25.71 34.31 -8.80
C VAL A 809 25.10 35.25 -9.86
N GLN A 810 24.87 34.77 -11.08
CA GLN A 810 24.62 35.62 -12.26
C GLN A 810 23.16 35.62 -12.74
N ASP A 811 22.39 34.54 -12.52
CA ASP A 811 21.04 34.39 -13.11
C ASP A 811 19.94 35.07 -12.30
N PRO A 812 18.77 35.40 -12.87
CA PRO A 812 17.63 35.89 -12.09
C PRO A 812 17.25 34.95 -10.92
N PRO A 813 16.75 35.47 -9.79
CA PRO A 813 16.47 34.66 -8.59
C PRO A 813 15.56 33.46 -8.86
N GLU A 814 14.54 33.63 -9.71
CA GLU A 814 13.62 32.56 -10.12
C GLU A 814 14.33 31.30 -10.68
N VAL A 815 15.47 31.49 -11.36
CA VAL A 815 16.29 30.40 -11.93
C VAL A 815 17.28 29.88 -10.88
N ALA A 816 17.90 30.78 -10.12
CA ALA A 816 18.87 30.44 -9.09
C ALA A 816 18.26 29.55 -7.98
N PHE A 817 17.01 29.79 -7.57
CA PHE A 817 16.36 28.99 -6.51
C PHE A 817 16.15 27.53 -6.85
N GLU A 818 16.12 27.17 -8.13
CA GLU A 818 15.98 25.77 -8.54
C GLU A 818 17.16 24.93 -8.05
N VAL A 819 18.33 25.53 -7.83
CA VAL A 819 19.50 24.88 -7.23
C VAL A 819 19.21 24.37 -5.82
N ALA A 820 18.36 25.05 -5.04
CA ALA A 820 17.93 24.57 -3.73
C ALA A 820 17.06 23.30 -3.80
N GLY A 821 16.63 22.89 -5.00
CA GLY A 821 15.87 21.67 -5.26
C GLY A 821 16.72 20.43 -5.59
N ILE A 822 18.06 20.53 -5.56
CA ILE A 822 18.95 19.38 -5.84
C ILE A 822 18.60 18.18 -4.92
N PRO A 823 18.41 16.97 -5.50
CA PRO A 823 18.26 15.73 -4.74
C PRO A 823 19.55 15.40 -4.01
N LEU A 824 19.51 15.26 -2.68
CA LEU A 824 20.70 14.97 -1.85
C LEU A 824 20.94 13.48 -1.66
N ASP A 825 19.95 12.65 -1.96
CA ASP A 825 20.01 11.20 -1.85
C ASP A 825 21.00 10.58 -2.86
N GLU A 826 21.39 11.31 -3.92
CA GLU A 826 22.40 10.88 -4.89
C GLU A 826 23.79 11.50 -4.65
N LEU A 827 23.99 12.33 -3.62
CA LEU A 827 25.24 13.05 -3.38
C LEU A 827 26.16 12.32 -2.38
N ASP A 828 27.46 12.37 -2.65
CA ASP A 828 28.52 12.01 -1.70
C ASP A 828 28.89 13.19 -0.79
N ALA A 829 29.84 12.99 0.13
CA ALA A 829 30.26 14.03 1.07
C ALA A 829 30.78 15.30 0.37
N ALA A 830 31.56 15.15 -0.71
CA ALA A 830 32.07 16.28 -1.48
C ALA A 830 30.94 17.02 -2.22
N GLY A 831 29.96 16.30 -2.76
CA GLY A 831 28.76 16.87 -3.38
C GLY A 831 27.90 17.63 -2.37
N LEU A 832 27.75 17.12 -1.14
CA LEU A 832 27.04 17.81 -0.06
C LEU A 832 27.75 19.12 0.34
N GLU A 833 29.09 19.12 0.41
CA GLU A 833 29.87 20.33 0.69
C GLU A 833 29.68 21.39 -0.41
N ARG A 834 29.76 21.00 -1.67
CA ARG A 834 29.50 21.91 -2.81
C ARG A 834 28.06 22.42 -2.80
N PHE A 835 27.07 21.57 -2.49
CA PHE A 835 25.68 21.98 -2.33
C PHE A 835 25.54 23.03 -1.22
N ASN A 836 26.19 22.85 -0.09
CA ASN A 836 26.21 23.84 1.00
C ASN A 836 26.79 25.18 0.54
N GLY A 837 27.86 25.18 -0.26
CA GLY A 837 28.39 26.39 -0.89
C GLY A 837 27.36 27.12 -1.77
N LEU A 838 26.57 26.37 -2.56
CA LEU A 838 25.50 26.94 -3.39
C LEU A 838 24.37 27.54 -2.55
N ILE A 839 23.95 26.85 -1.49
CA ILE A 839 22.93 27.36 -0.56
C ILE A 839 23.38 28.66 0.09
N MET A 840 24.64 28.76 0.52
CA MET A 840 25.16 30.01 1.07
C MET A 840 25.10 31.15 0.07
N ALA A 841 25.58 30.93 -1.16
CA ALA A 841 25.56 31.95 -2.19
C ALA A 841 24.12 32.41 -2.53
N LEU A 842 23.13 31.52 -2.46
CA LEU A 842 21.70 31.87 -2.58
C LEU A 842 21.21 32.73 -1.40
N LEU A 843 21.58 32.38 -0.17
CA LEU A 843 21.19 33.13 1.03
C LEU A 843 21.87 34.50 1.12
N ASP A 844 23.07 34.66 0.57
CA ASP A 844 23.80 35.94 0.57
C ASP A 844 23.22 36.92 -0.44
N ARG A 845 22.77 36.41 -1.58
CA ARG A 845 22.20 37.23 -2.65
C ARG A 845 20.72 37.59 -2.44
N GLY A 846 19.93 36.66 -1.91
CA GLY A 846 18.46 36.77 -1.96
C GLY A 846 17.84 37.74 -0.96
N GLY A 847 16.71 38.35 -1.33
CA GLY A 847 15.86 39.16 -0.44
C GLY A 847 15.08 38.32 0.60
N PRO A 848 14.26 38.94 1.47
CA PRO A 848 13.57 38.21 2.53
C PRO A 848 12.67 37.05 2.06
N ASP A 849 11.80 37.30 1.08
CA ASP A 849 10.87 36.29 0.55
C ASP A 849 11.61 35.08 -0.07
N GLU A 850 12.73 35.38 -0.70
CA GLU A 850 13.60 34.42 -1.35
C GLU A 850 14.31 33.50 -0.36
N ARG A 851 14.86 34.09 0.72
CA ARG A 851 15.49 33.32 1.80
C ARG A 851 14.47 32.48 2.56
N VAL A 852 13.26 32.98 2.82
CA VAL A 852 12.16 32.20 3.42
C VAL A 852 11.86 30.95 2.59
N ARG A 853 11.81 31.08 1.26
CA ARG A 853 11.56 29.94 0.36
C ARG A 853 12.68 28.89 0.43
N VAL A 854 13.94 29.32 0.40
CA VAL A 854 15.11 28.43 0.55
C VAL A 854 15.09 27.72 1.90
N LEU A 855 14.88 28.47 2.99
CA LEU A 855 14.88 27.92 4.36
C LEU A 855 13.70 26.97 4.60
N THR A 856 12.52 27.23 4.04
CA THR A 856 11.39 26.29 4.08
C THR A 856 11.76 24.99 3.37
N GLY A 857 12.33 25.11 2.16
CA GLY A 857 12.81 23.97 1.38
C GLY A 857 13.92 23.18 2.05
N LEU A 858 14.69 23.77 2.96
CA LEU A 858 15.68 23.09 3.80
C LEU A 858 15.04 22.45 5.04
N ARG A 859 14.18 23.18 5.76
CA ARG A 859 13.48 22.72 6.98
C ARG A 859 12.68 21.45 6.72
N ASP A 860 11.96 21.42 5.60
CA ASP A 860 11.05 20.31 5.28
C ASP A 860 11.78 19.09 4.72
N ARG A 861 13.11 19.16 4.56
CA ARG A 861 13.90 17.98 4.19
C ARG A 861 13.91 16.98 5.33
N PRO A 862 13.88 15.67 5.02
CA PRO A 862 14.05 14.65 6.05
C PRO A 862 15.44 14.72 6.69
N LEU A 863 16.46 15.10 5.92
CA LEU A 863 17.87 15.11 6.31
C LEU A 863 18.66 16.18 5.55
N PHE A 864 19.58 16.83 6.27
CA PHE A 864 20.52 17.84 5.79
C PHE A 864 21.63 17.99 6.85
N GLU A 865 22.82 18.48 6.49
CA GLU A 865 23.86 18.81 7.45
C GLU A 865 24.37 20.23 7.20
N VAL A 866 24.38 21.03 8.26
CA VAL A 866 24.84 22.42 8.22
C VAL A 866 26.35 22.47 8.43
N THR A 867 27.10 22.99 7.44
CA THR A 867 28.53 23.25 7.59
C THR A 867 28.80 24.46 8.50
N PRO A 868 30.00 24.61 9.09
CA PRO A 868 30.33 25.77 9.90
C PRO A 868 30.16 27.12 9.17
N VAL A 869 30.33 27.15 7.85
CA VAL A 869 30.14 28.39 7.07
C VAL A 869 28.66 28.70 6.92
N LEU A 870 27.83 27.71 6.58
CA LEU A 870 26.39 27.88 6.49
C LEU A 870 25.76 28.19 7.86
N ALA A 871 26.28 27.60 8.94
CA ALA A 871 25.86 27.87 10.30
C ALA A 871 26.01 29.36 10.66
N ARG A 872 27.14 30.00 10.29
CA ARG A 872 27.34 31.44 10.53
C ARG A 872 26.30 32.29 9.80
N ARG A 873 25.98 31.91 8.56
CA ARG A 873 24.98 32.63 7.79
C ARG A 873 23.57 32.44 8.36
N LEU A 874 23.21 31.21 8.72
CA LEU A 874 21.93 30.92 9.38
C LEU A 874 21.82 31.65 10.73
N ALA A 875 22.90 31.73 11.51
CA ALA A 875 22.96 32.49 12.75
C ALA A 875 22.68 33.98 12.52
N ALA A 876 23.31 34.59 11.50
CA ALA A 876 23.02 35.98 11.13
C ALA A 876 21.56 36.17 10.69
N LEU A 877 20.96 35.19 10.00
CA LEU A 877 19.55 35.23 9.62
C LEU A 877 18.59 35.04 10.81
N CYS A 878 19.04 34.44 11.91
CA CYS A 878 18.27 34.39 13.15
C CYS A 878 18.14 35.77 13.81
N ASP A 879 18.97 36.74 13.44
CA ASP A 879 19.00 38.08 14.04
C ASP A 879 18.24 39.15 13.22
N THR A 880 17.64 38.78 12.09
CA THR A 880 16.95 39.75 11.20
C THR A 880 15.61 40.22 11.75
N GLY A 881 15.11 41.38 11.29
CA GLY A 881 13.77 41.88 11.64
C GLY A 881 12.60 41.08 11.05
N VAL A 882 12.84 39.99 10.30
CA VAL A 882 11.81 39.25 9.55
C VAL A 882 11.48 37.94 10.25
N ALA A 883 10.34 37.88 10.95
CA ALA A 883 9.97 36.74 11.80
C ALA A 883 9.96 35.36 11.09
N PRO A 884 9.41 35.21 9.87
CA PRO A 884 9.49 33.94 9.14
C PRO A 884 10.93 33.47 8.86
N GLU A 885 11.86 34.40 8.55
CA GLU A 885 13.27 34.06 8.30
C GLU A 885 13.93 33.54 9.57
N ARG A 886 13.79 34.28 10.68
CA ARG A 886 14.40 33.91 11.95
C ARG A 886 13.99 32.51 12.39
N ARG A 887 12.67 32.25 12.38
CA ARG A 887 12.11 30.96 12.81
C ARG A 887 12.58 29.81 11.93
N LEU A 888 12.59 29.99 10.62
CA LEU A 888 13.02 28.95 9.69
C LEU A 888 14.53 28.70 9.77
N ALA A 889 15.34 29.76 9.86
CA ALA A 889 16.79 29.66 10.03
C ALA A 889 17.13 28.93 11.33
N ALA A 890 16.49 29.29 12.45
CA ALA A 890 16.64 28.61 13.73
C ALA A 890 16.19 27.14 13.65
N SER A 891 15.10 26.82 12.94
CA SER A 891 14.63 25.45 12.75
C SER A 891 15.63 24.59 11.97
N VAL A 892 16.20 25.14 10.89
CA VAL A 892 17.24 24.45 10.09
C VAL A 892 18.51 24.26 10.93
N LEU A 893 18.95 25.31 11.63
CA LEU A 893 20.17 25.26 12.45
C LEU A 893 20.06 24.26 13.61
N LEU A 894 18.94 24.28 14.35
CA LEU A 894 18.70 23.34 15.46
C LEU A 894 18.55 21.89 14.98
N ARG A 895 17.87 21.66 13.85
CA ARG A 895 17.63 20.29 13.36
C ARG A 895 18.86 19.65 12.72
N PHE A 896 19.67 20.42 12.00
CA PHE A 896 20.66 19.88 11.08
C PHE A 896 22.13 20.16 11.46
N THR A 897 22.39 20.84 12.58
CA THR A 897 23.75 20.95 13.12
C THR A 897 24.17 19.60 13.74
N ALA A 898 25.40 19.15 13.43
CA ALA A 898 25.95 17.91 13.97
C ALA A 898 26.66 18.15 15.31
N PRO A 899 26.51 17.25 16.31
CA PRO A 899 27.25 17.35 17.58
C PRO A 899 28.77 17.33 17.35
N GLY A 900 29.51 18.15 18.10
CA GLY A 900 30.99 18.21 18.02
C GLY A 900 31.54 18.81 16.73
N SER A 901 30.69 19.23 15.79
CA SER A 901 31.11 19.94 14.58
C SER A 901 31.47 21.40 14.89
N GLY A 902 32.25 22.04 14.03
CA GLY A 902 32.52 23.48 14.13
C GLY A 902 31.25 24.35 14.06
N ALA A 903 30.16 23.84 13.49
CA ALA A 903 28.86 24.50 13.47
C ALA A 903 28.17 24.51 14.83
N ALA A 904 28.49 23.57 15.74
CA ALA A 904 27.89 23.49 17.06
C ALA A 904 28.22 24.70 17.93
N GLY A 905 29.47 25.18 17.89
CA GLY A 905 29.87 26.40 18.62
C GLY A 905 29.14 27.65 18.10
N ILE A 906 29.01 27.78 16.78
CA ILE A 906 28.27 28.88 16.15
C ILE A 906 26.78 28.86 16.54
N LEU A 907 26.19 27.68 16.60
CA LEU A 907 24.83 27.52 17.09
C LEU A 907 24.71 27.93 18.56
N GLN A 908 25.66 27.58 19.43
CA GLN A 908 25.65 28.03 20.83
C GLN A 908 25.68 29.56 20.93
N ASP A 909 26.59 30.22 20.21
CA ASP A 909 26.72 31.68 20.19
C ASP A 909 25.44 32.34 19.66
N ALA A 910 24.88 31.80 18.57
CA ALA A 910 23.65 32.30 17.98
C ALA A 910 22.50 32.22 18.99
N VAL A 911 22.30 31.07 19.63
CA VAL A 911 21.18 30.91 20.57
C VAL A 911 21.36 31.77 21.82
N ALA A 912 22.60 31.97 22.29
CA ALA A 912 22.89 32.90 23.37
C ALA A 912 22.48 34.34 22.99
N GLY A 913 22.82 34.80 21.79
CA GLY A 913 22.39 36.10 21.26
C GLY A 913 20.87 36.25 21.13
N LEU A 914 20.17 35.20 20.67
CA LEU A 914 18.70 35.21 20.52
C LEU A 914 17.96 35.28 21.86
N SER A 915 18.58 34.79 22.94
CA SER A 915 17.95 34.73 24.26
C SER A 915 17.74 36.11 24.92
N ALA A 916 18.45 37.14 24.44
CA ALA A 916 18.37 38.50 24.97
C ALA A 916 17.09 39.26 24.54
N ASP A 917 16.45 38.86 23.43
CA ASP A 917 15.31 39.53 22.81
C ASP A 917 14.03 38.67 22.89
N PRO A 918 12.91 39.17 23.47
CA PRO A 918 11.68 38.38 23.63
C PRO A 918 11.06 37.82 22.33
N GLU A 919 11.14 38.56 21.22
CA GLU A 919 10.56 38.15 19.93
C GLU A 919 11.41 37.03 19.29
N LYS A 920 12.73 37.16 19.41
CA LYS A 920 13.69 36.14 18.93
C LYS A 920 13.63 34.88 19.78
N LEU A 921 13.49 35.03 21.10
CA LEU A 921 13.33 33.93 22.05
C LEU A 921 12.05 33.12 21.78
N THR A 922 10.94 33.76 21.42
CA THR A 922 9.72 33.06 21.02
C THR A 922 9.93 32.22 19.74
N SER A 923 10.62 32.79 18.75
CA SER A 923 10.98 32.09 17.51
C SER A 923 11.87 30.87 17.76
N LEU A 924 12.78 30.97 18.73
CA LEU A 924 13.63 29.86 19.17
C LEU A 924 12.82 28.73 19.82
N VAL A 925 11.85 29.05 20.70
CA VAL A 925 10.99 28.03 21.33
C VAL A 925 10.15 27.29 20.29
N GLU A 926 9.58 28.00 19.32
CA GLU A 926 8.84 27.36 18.22
C GLU A 926 9.76 26.42 17.41
N ALA A 927 10.95 26.90 17.03
CA ALA A 927 11.94 26.09 16.29
C ALA A 927 12.39 24.85 17.08
N ALA A 928 12.64 25.00 18.39
CA ALA A 928 13.05 23.92 19.26
C ALA A 928 11.92 22.91 19.51
N SER A 929 10.67 23.36 19.67
CA SER A 929 9.51 22.46 19.83
C SER A 929 9.33 21.53 18.62
N TRP A 930 9.68 22.01 17.43
CA TRP A 930 9.64 21.22 16.21
C TRP A 930 10.87 20.32 16.05
N ALA A 931 12.07 20.78 16.41
CA ALA A 931 13.30 20.01 16.23
C ALA A 931 13.53 18.97 17.35
N ALA A 932 13.11 19.25 18.59
CA ALA A 932 13.37 18.44 19.78
C ALA A 932 12.84 16.99 19.71
N PRO A 933 11.63 16.71 19.19
CA PRO A 933 11.16 15.33 19.03
C PRO A 933 12.07 14.47 18.15
N LEU A 934 12.84 15.10 17.25
CA LEU A 934 13.70 14.45 16.27
C LEU A 934 15.14 14.22 16.77
N ARG A 935 15.64 15.03 17.72
CA ARG A 935 17.00 14.93 18.29
C ARG A 935 17.07 15.32 19.78
N PRO A 936 16.36 14.61 20.67
CA PRO A 936 16.17 15.05 22.05
C PRO A 936 17.48 15.10 22.84
N ARG A 937 18.38 14.12 22.68
CA ARG A 937 19.64 14.07 23.43
C ARG A 937 20.58 15.22 23.07
N HIS A 938 20.70 15.49 21.76
CA HIS A 938 21.60 16.51 21.26
C HIS A 938 21.12 17.92 21.60
N LEU A 939 19.84 18.23 21.33
CA LEU A 939 19.28 19.54 21.64
C LEU A 939 19.24 19.81 23.15
N GLY A 940 19.05 18.77 23.96
CA GLY A 940 19.13 18.86 25.41
C GLY A 940 20.49 19.35 25.90
N ALA A 941 21.57 18.67 25.50
CA ALA A 941 22.93 19.05 25.89
C ALA A 941 23.30 20.46 25.39
N LEU A 942 22.92 20.78 24.15
CA LEU A 942 23.23 22.06 23.53
C LEU A 942 22.55 23.24 24.24
N LEU A 943 21.28 23.12 24.58
CA LEU A 943 20.48 24.21 25.12
C LEU A 943 20.55 24.31 26.65
N ARG A 944 21.22 23.37 27.33
CA ARG A 944 21.34 23.35 28.80
C ARG A 944 21.89 24.67 29.38
N PRO A 945 23.00 25.26 28.88
CA PRO A 945 23.53 26.51 29.45
C PRO A 945 22.55 27.69 29.31
N ILE A 946 21.75 27.67 28.25
CA ILE A 946 20.78 28.72 27.93
C ILE A 946 19.54 28.58 28.82
N LEU A 947 19.14 27.35 29.12
CA LEU A 947 18.10 27.09 30.12
C LEU A 947 18.50 27.57 31.51
N GLU A 948 19.76 27.36 31.90
CA GLU A 948 20.29 27.82 33.19
C GLU A 948 20.28 29.35 33.26
N GLY A 949 20.74 30.03 32.20
CA GLY A 949 20.71 31.49 32.09
C GLY A 949 19.28 32.07 32.14
N LEU A 950 18.36 31.54 31.32
CA LEU A 950 16.96 31.99 31.31
C LEU A 950 16.21 31.65 32.60
N GLY A 951 16.57 30.54 33.25
CA GLY A 951 15.99 30.10 34.52
C GLY A 951 16.45 30.92 35.73
N ALA A 952 17.60 31.58 35.64
CA ALA A 952 18.08 32.53 36.63
C ALA A 952 17.29 33.86 36.62
N GLU A 953 16.49 34.14 35.59
CA GLU A 953 15.67 35.35 35.48
C GLU A 953 14.17 35.05 35.72
N PRO A 954 13.55 35.61 36.78
CA PRO A 954 12.13 35.35 37.10
C PRO A 954 11.14 35.66 35.97
N SER A 955 11.42 36.68 35.16
CA SER A 955 10.56 37.09 34.03
C SER A 955 10.64 36.14 32.84
N ARG A 956 11.71 35.34 32.70
CA ARG A 956 11.97 34.48 31.54
C ARG A 956 11.92 32.98 31.83
N VAL A 957 11.87 32.59 33.10
CA VAL A 957 11.79 31.18 33.54
C VAL A 957 10.63 30.37 32.93
N HIS A 958 9.49 30.99 32.59
CA HIS A 958 8.38 30.31 31.90
C HIS A 958 8.77 29.84 30.48
N VAL A 959 9.62 30.59 29.78
CA VAL A 959 10.20 30.21 28.48
C VAL A 959 11.21 29.09 28.68
N ALA A 960 12.09 29.21 29.69
CA ALA A 960 13.05 28.17 30.04
C ALA A 960 12.33 26.85 30.35
N ALA A 961 11.22 26.89 31.09
CA ALA A 961 10.41 25.71 31.41
C ALA A 961 9.82 25.04 30.16
N ARG A 962 9.26 25.81 29.22
CA ARG A 962 8.77 25.26 27.94
C ARG A 962 9.91 24.62 27.14
N LEU A 963 11.02 25.32 27.00
CA LEU A 963 12.17 24.82 26.26
C LEU A 963 12.77 23.57 26.91
N ALA A 964 12.83 23.53 28.24
CA ALA A 964 13.29 22.37 29.00
C ALA A 964 12.37 21.16 28.78
N ALA A 965 11.04 21.36 28.83
CA ALA A 965 10.07 20.28 28.62
C ALA A 965 10.25 19.58 27.27
N TRP A 966 10.70 20.29 26.23
CA TRP A 966 11.01 19.73 24.92
C TRP A 966 12.40 19.10 24.84
N THR A 967 13.41 19.75 25.42
CA THR A 967 14.81 19.47 25.10
C THR A 967 15.52 18.61 26.13
N GLN A 968 15.15 18.69 27.41
CA GLN A 968 15.88 18.00 28.48
C GLN A 968 15.39 16.57 28.69
N PRO A 969 16.29 15.68 29.16
CA PRO A 969 15.89 14.34 29.52
C PRO A 969 14.98 14.37 30.76
N PRO A 970 13.98 13.47 30.87
CA PRO A 970 12.98 13.52 31.93
C PRO A 970 13.55 13.47 33.33
N GLN A 971 14.59 12.65 33.54
CA GLN A 971 15.23 12.51 34.85
C GLN A 971 15.81 13.82 35.40
N ASP A 972 16.15 14.78 34.53
CA ASP A 972 16.75 16.06 34.95
C ASP A 972 15.69 17.15 35.16
N LEU A 973 14.48 16.97 34.64
CA LEU A 973 13.46 18.02 34.62
C LEU A 973 12.95 18.34 36.02
N ALA A 974 12.72 17.31 36.84
CA ALA A 974 12.24 17.52 38.21
C ALA A 974 13.27 18.31 39.04
N GLY A 975 14.55 17.95 38.96
CA GLY A 975 15.61 18.67 39.66
C GLY A 975 15.79 20.11 39.16
N LEU A 976 15.67 20.33 37.85
CA LEU A 976 15.76 21.68 37.28
C LEU A 976 14.60 22.57 37.75
N PHE A 977 13.37 22.05 37.74
CA PHE A 977 12.20 22.79 38.19
C PHE A 977 12.20 23.04 39.70
N ASP A 978 12.69 22.09 40.50
CA ASP A 978 12.86 22.25 41.94
C ASP A 978 13.90 23.33 42.27
N ALA A 979 15.04 23.34 41.57
CA ALA A 979 16.04 24.40 41.73
C ALA A 979 15.47 25.81 41.45
N TRP A 980 14.65 25.96 40.40
CA TRP A 980 13.99 27.24 40.09
C TRP A 980 12.88 27.60 41.10
N ALA A 981 12.21 26.61 41.68
CA ALA A 981 11.21 26.83 42.72
C ALA A 981 11.86 27.26 44.05
N VAL A 982 12.99 26.64 44.43
CA VAL A 982 13.80 27.02 45.59
C VAL A 982 14.34 28.45 45.44
N ALA A 983 14.74 28.84 44.22
CA ALA A 983 15.17 30.21 43.92
C ALA A 983 14.01 31.24 43.91
N GLY A 984 12.75 30.81 44.05
CA GLY A 984 11.58 31.68 44.04
C GLY A 984 11.16 32.17 42.64
N HIS A 985 11.70 31.57 41.58
CA HIS A 985 11.41 31.99 40.20
C HIS A 985 10.17 31.27 39.62
N PHE A 986 9.71 30.18 40.24
CA PHE A 986 8.65 29.32 39.70
C PHE A 986 7.24 29.80 40.11
N GLY A 987 6.69 30.79 39.40
CA GLY A 987 5.36 31.37 39.64
C GLY A 987 4.22 30.82 38.76
N ALA A 988 3.03 31.42 38.88
CA ALA A 988 1.83 31.01 38.14
C ALA A 988 1.99 31.05 36.60
N HIS A 989 2.76 32.01 36.08
CA HIS A 989 3.08 32.12 34.65
C HIS A 989 3.83 30.89 34.12
N VAL A 990 4.65 30.24 34.94
CA VAL A 990 5.35 28.99 34.60
C VAL A 990 4.39 27.81 34.59
N VAL A 991 3.48 27.75 35.57
CA VAL A 991 2.46 26.69 35.66
C VAL A 991 1.55 26.71 34.44
N VAL A 992 1.08 27.88 34.01
CA VAL A 992 0.27 28.03 32.78
C VAL A 992 1.04 27.54 31.55
N ALA A 993 2.30 27.98 31.39
CA ALA A 993 3.13 27.58 30.27
C ALA A 993 3.38 26.06 30.20
N LEU A 994 3.57 25.40 31.34
CA LEU A 994 3.73 23.94 31.41
C LEU A 994 2.40 23.18 31.27
N HIS A 995 1.28 23.76 31.72
CA HIS A 995 -0.05 23.19 31.52
C HIS A 995 -0.39 23.09 30.04
N GLU A 996 -0.18 24.17 29.27
CA GLU A 996 -0.44 24.21 27.82
C GLU A 996 0.44 23.21 27.04
N THR A 997 1.65 22.93 27.53
CA THR A 997 2.59 22.00 26.87
C THR A 997 2.46 20.55 27.35
N ALA A 998 1.74 20.28 28.44
CA ALA A 998 1.64 18.94 29.04
C ALA A 998 1.05 17.88 28.08
N GLY A 999 0.03 18.25 27.29
CA GLY A 999 -0.58 17.33 26.32
C GLY A 999 0.37 16.91 25.21
N ASP A 1000 1.12 17.87 24.67
CA ASP A 1000 2.14 17.64 23.66
C ASP A 1000 3.31 16.81 24.22
N TRP A 1001 3.77 17.15 25.43
CA TRP A 1001 4.83 16.45 26.14
C TRP A 1001 4.48 14.98 26.38
N VAL A 1002 3.25 14.71 26.86
CA VAL A 1002 2.74 13.35 27.02
C VAL A 1002 2.59 12.62 25.69
N ARG A 1003 2.32 13.32 24.57
CA ARG A 1003 2.22 12.68 23.25
C ARG A 1003 3.57 12.16 22.73
N ILE A 1004 4.63 12.93 22.95
CA ILE A 1004 5.95 12.65 22.34
C ILE A 1004 6.88 11.79 23.19
N ARG A 1005 6.59 11.59 24.49
CA ARG A 1005 7.45 10.82 25.41
C ARG A 1005 6.85 9.48 25.85
N PRO A 1006 7.70 8.51 26.23
CA PRO A 1006 7.28 7.29 26.92
C PRO A 1006 6.49 7.58 28.21
N PRO A 1007 5.40 6.84 28.51
CA PRO A 1007 4.57 7.10 29.70
C PRO A 1007 5.30 6.93 31.04
N ASP A 1008 6.23 5.98 31.14
CA ASP A 1008 7.08 5.74 32.31
C ASP A 1008 7.95 6.95 32.65
N GLN A 1009 8.51 7.59 31.61
CA GLN A 1009 9.31 8.80 31.77
C GLN A 1009 8.48 9.98 32.30
N VAL A 1010 7.27 10.17 31.77
CA VAL A 1010 6.40 11.25 32.24
C VAL A 1010 5.90 10.97 33.67
N HIS A 1011 5.58 9.72 33.97
CA HIS A 1011 5.19 9.30 35.31
C HIS A 1011 6.28 9.55 36.36
N ALA A 1012 7.55 9.28 36.02
CA ALA A 1012 8.67 9.55 36.92
C ALA A 1012 8.78 11.06 37.24
N VAL A 1013 8.63 11.92 36.25
CA VAL A 1013 8.64 13.38 36.44
C VAL A 1013 7.46 13.83 37.28
N GLU A 1014 6.24 13.39 36.95
CA GLU A 1014 5.03 13.69 37.73
C GLU A 1014 5.20 13.30 39.20
N THR A 1015 5.72 12.10 39.46
CA THR A 1015 5.91 11.59 40.83
C THR A 1015 6.90 12.46 41.59
N ALA A 1016 8.03 12.81 40.99
CA ALA A 1016 9.03 13.69 41.61
C ALA A 1016 8.45 15.08 41.91
N LEU A 1017 7.70 15.67 40.97
CA LEU A 1017 7.07 16.98 41.16
C LEU A 1017 5.94 16.95 42.20
N SER A 1018 5.19 15.85 42.31
CA SER A 1018 4.12 15.68 43.30
C SER A 1018 4.62 15.66 44.75
N ALA A 1019 5.87 15.22 44.95
CA ALA A 1019 6.51 15.16 46.27
C ALA A 1019 7.20 16.47 46.68
N SER A 1020 7.21 17.50 45.81
CA SER A 1020 7.90 18.76 46.09
C SER A 1020 7.17 19.58 47.16
N PRO A 1021 7.90 20.28 48.07
CA PRO A 1021 7.29 21.21 49.01
C PRO A 1021 6.65 22.43 48.32
N HIS A 1022 7.03 22.73 47.07
CA HIS A 1022 6.56 23.90 46.33
C HIS A 1022 5.21 23.66 45.63
N VAL A 1023 4.19 24.46 45.98
CA VAL A 1023 2.82 24.39 45.43
C VAL A 1023 2.80 24.43 43.88
N PRO A 1024 3.53 25.33 43.19
CA PRO A 1024 3.52 25.39 41.73
C PRO A 1024 3.97 24.10 41.04
N LEU A 1025 4.91 23.35 41.62
CA LEU A 1025 5.38 22.09 41.07
C LEU A 1025 4.34 20.98 41.18
N ARG A 1026 3.58 20.96 42.29
CA ARG A 1026 2.46 20.03 42.46
C ARG A 1026 1.30 20.34 41.50
N GLN A 1027 1.08 21.60 41.12
CA GLN A 1027 0.12 21.97 40.07
C GLN A 1027 0.55 21.46 38.68
N VAL A 1028 1.84 21.54 38.36
CA VAL A 1028 2.40 20.95 37.12
C VAL A 1028 2.25 19.43 37.14
N ALA A 1029 2.50 18.78 38.29
CA ALA A 1029 2.31 17.35 38.45
C ALA A 1029 0.84 16.93 38.19
N LEU A 1030 -0.14 17.69 38.71
CA LEU A 1030 -1.55 17.46 38.41
C LEU A 1030 -1.85 17.59 36.90
N SER A 1031 -1.28 18.60 36.23
CA SER A 1031 -1.44 18.79 34.78
C SER A 1031 -0.88 17.60 33.98
N LEU A 1032 0.28 17.07 34.39
CA LEU A 1032 0.87 15.86 33.80
C LEU A 1032 0.02 14.61 34.04
N LEU A 1033 -0.57 14.45 35.22
CA LEU A 1033 -1.49 13.34 35.52
C LEU A 1033 -2.73 13.41 34.63
N CYS A 1034 -3.32 14.59 34.48
CA CYS A 1034 -4.48 14.81 33.61
C CYS A 1034 -4.16 14.50 32.14
N ALA A 1035 -3.04 15.00 31.63
CA ALA A 1035 -2.60 14.74 30.26
C ALA A 1035 -2.30 13.24 30.01
N GLN A 1036 -1.64 12.56 30.96
CA GLN A 1036 -1.43 11.11 30.90
C GLN A 1036 -2.74 10.33 30.89
N THR A 1037 -3.72 10.77 31.67
CA THR A 1037 -5.05 10.15 31.74
C THR A 1037 -5.80 10.35 30.44
N ALA A 1038 -5.77 11.54 29.85
CA ALA A 1038 -6.35 11.81 28.53
C ALA A 1038 -5.73 10.91 27.44
N ARG A 1039 -4.40 10.70 27.46
CA ARG A 1039 -3.71 9.77 26.55
C ARG A 1039 -4.11 8.31 26.76
N ALA A 1040 -4.29 7.88 28.02
CA ALA A 1040 -4.72 6.52 28.36
C ALA A 1040 -6.24 6.32 28.17
N GLY A 1041 -7.03 7.39 28.14
CA GLY A 1041 -8.48 7.35 28.07
C GLY A 1041 -9.13 6.61 29.24
N ASN A 1042 -8.51 6.59 30.43
CA ASN A 1042 -9.07 6.03 31.67
C ASN A 1042 -8.33 6.47 32.95
N TYR A 1043 -9.02 6.29 34.10
CA TYR A 1043 -8.42 6.28 35.43
C TYR A 1043 -8.31 4.83 35.93
N ASP A 1044 -7.11 4.24 35.87
CA ASP A 1044 -6.83 3.00 36.59
C ASP A 1044 -6.69 3.24 38.10
N VAL A 1045 -6.53 2.16 38.88
CA VAL A 1045 -6.40 2.23 40.34
C VAL A 1045 -5.23 3.13 40.77
N SER A 1046 -4.11 3.08 40.03
CA SER A 1046 -2.92 3.88 40.33
C SER A 1046 -3.12 5.38 40.04
N ARG A 1047 -3.65 5.73 38.87
CA ARG A 1047 -3.96 7.13 38.50
C ARG A 1047 -5.04 7.72 39.40
N ARG A 1048 -6.04 6.93 39.80
CA ARG A 1048 -7.08 7.35 40.74
C ARG A 1048 -6.50 7.63 42.12
N ALA A 1049 -5.67 6.74 42.66
CA ALA A 1049 -5.03 6.96 43.97
C ALA A 1049 -4.20 8.25 43.97
N ARG A 1050 -3.46 8.52 42.89
CA ARG A 1050 -2.69 9.76 42.72
C ARG A 1050 -3.58 11.00 42.63
N LEU A 1051 -4.68 10.94 41.87
CA LEU A 1051 -5.63 12.06 41.81
C LEU A 1051 -6.27 12.34 43.18
N LEU A 1052 -6.61 11.30 43.95
CA LEU A 1052 -7.12 11.46 45.31
C LEU A 1052 -6.09 12.13 46.22
N ALA A 1053 -4.82 11.74 46.13
CA ALA A 1053 -3.74 12.42 46.88
C ALA A 1053 -3.65 13.91 46.53
N PHE A 1054 -3.87 14.31 45.26
CA PHE A 1054 -3.94 15.73 44.88
C PHE A 1054 -5.19 16.45 45.41
N ARG A 1055 -6.31 15.75 45.62
CA ARG A 1055 -7.52 16.35 46.23
C ARG A 1055 -7.36 16.60 47.71
N ASP A 1056 -6.53 15.80 48.36
CA ASP A 1056 -6.17 15.92 49.78
C ASP A 1056 -4.94 16.82 49.99
N ASP A 1057 -4.44 17.50 48.95
CA ASP A 1057 -3.30 18.41 49.05
C ASP A 1057 -3.64 19.58 50.00
N PRO A 1058 -2.73 19.97 50.91
CA PRO A 1058 -2.99 21.08 51.84
C PRO A 1058 -3.12 22.45 51.13
N ALA A 1059 -2.65 22.58 49.89
CA ALA A 1059 -2.77 23.80 49.10
C ALA A 1059 -4.05 23.81 48.25
N VAL A 1060 -4.89 24.83 48.42
CA VAL A 1060 -6.15 24.99 47.70
C VAL A 1060 -5.94 25.08 46.18
N GLU A 1061 -4.81 25.64 45.75
CA GLU A 1061 -4.41 25.81 44.36
C GLU A 1061 -4.14 24.48 43.63
N VAL A 1062 -3.98 23.38 44.38
CA VAL A 1062 -3.83 22.01 43.87
C VAL A 1062 -5.12 21.21 44.11
N ALA A 1063 -5.66 21.27 45.33
CA ALA A 1063 -6.83 20.50 45.73
C ALA A 1063 -8.11 20.90 44.99
N ALA A 1064 -8.34 22.20 44.78
CA ALA A 1064 -9.56 22.66 44.10
C ALA A 1064 -9.60 22.22 42.62
N PRO A 1065 -8.57 22.45 41.78
CA PRO A 1065 -8.56 21.89 40.42
C PRO A 1065 -8.69 20.36 40.39
N ALA A 1066 -8.03 19.63 41.30
CA ALA A 1066 -8.13 18.17 41.40
C ALA A 1066 -9.55 17.68 41.76
N ALA A 1067 -10.31 18.45 42.55
CA ALA A 1067 -11.69 18.12 42.92
C ALA A 1067 -12.65 18.15 41.71
N PHE A 1068 -12.41 19.04 40.74
CA PHE A 1068 -13.22 19.15 39.52
C PHE A 1068 -12.80 18.18 38.40
N VAL A 1069 -11.73 17.40 38.60
CA VAL A 1069 -11.41 16.28 37.70
C VAL A 1069 -12.42 15.15 37.95
N ILE A 1070 -13.35 14.95 37.01
CA ILE A 1070 -14.43 13.96 37.14
C ILE A 1070 -13.85 12.54 37.15
N LEU A 1071 -14.02 11.84 38.27
CA LEU A 1071 -13.66 10.43 38.40
C LEU A 1071 -14.85 9.56 37.98
N PRO A 1072 -14.70 8.66 37.01
CA PRO A 1072 -15.72 7.66 36.76
C PRO A 1072 -15.81 6.66 37.94
N PRO A 1073 -16.97 6.02 38.18
CA PRO A 1073 -17.18 5.15 39.33
C PRO A 1073 -16.21 3.96 39.33
N LEU A 1074 -15.70 3.55 40.51
CA LEU A 1074 -14.88 2.33 40.62
C LEU A 1074 -15.73 1.12 40.23
N PRO A 1075 -15.20 0.17 39.45
CA PRO A 1075 -15.76 -1.17 39.47
C PRO A 1075 -15.59 -1.72 40.90
N VAL A 1076 -16.70 -2.11 41.54
CA VAL A 1076 -16.70 -2.78 42.85
C VAL A 1076 -15.67 -3.90 42.81
N PRO A 1077 -14.68 -3.99 43.73
CA PRO A 1077 -13.67 -5.05 43.71
C PRO A 1077 -14.32 -6.43 43.85
N PRO A 1078 -13.66 -7.51 43.38
CA PRO A 1078 -14.16 -8.86 43.61
C PRO A 1078 -14.30 -9.07 45.12
N SER A 1079 -15.51 -9.33 45.62
CA SER A 1079 -15.64 -9.88 46.97
C SER A 1079 -14.91 -11.23 46.93
N SER A 1080 -13.97 -11.43 47.84
CA SER A 1080 -13.54 -12.77 48.21
C SER A 1080 -14.80 -13.53 48.61
N ALA A 1081 -15.12 -14.60 47.89
CA ALA A 1081 -16.09 -15.56 48.37
C ALA A 1081 -15.58 -16.09 49.73
N PRO A 1082 -16.44 -16.22 50.75
CA PRO A 1082 -16.02 -16.86 51.99
C PRO A 1082 -15.62 -18.30 51.65
N HIS A 1083 -14.43 -18.71 52.09
CA HIS A 1083 -14.07 -20.11 52.16
C HIS A 1083 -15.11 -20.81 53.04
N GLY A 1084 -16.06 -21.51 52.40
CA GLY A 1084 -16.90 -22.47 53.08
C GLY A 1084 -16.04 -23.66 53.46
N SER A 1085 -15.64 -23.72 54.73
CA SER A 1085 -15.39 -24.97 55.41
C SER A 1085 -16.71 -25.75 55.54
N SER A 1086 -16.60 -27.08 55.39
CA SER A 1086 -17.63 -28.14 55.33
C SER A 1086 -18.38 -28.30 54.00
#